data_AF-A0A3C8C843-F1
#
_entry.id   AF-A0A3C8C843-F1
#
_cell.length_a   1.000
_cell.length_b   1.000
_cell.length_c   1.000
_cell.angle_alpha   90.00
_cell.angle_beta   90.00
_cell.angle_gamma   90.00
#
_symmetry.space_group_name_H-M   'P 1'
#
loop_
_entity.id
_entity.type
_entity.pdbx_description
1 polymer ?
#
loop_
_entity_poly.entity_id
_entity_poly.type
_entity_poly.pdbx_seq_one_letter_code
_entity_poly.pdbx_strand_id
1 'polypeptide(L)'
;RRGRTLRGTNKRPLKSLSDMLKGKQGRFRQNLLGKRVDYSGRSVIVVGPHLKLHQCGLPKKMALELFKPFVFNRLEQKGYAATMKTAKKMVEQERAEVWEVLEEVVKGHPILLNRAPTLHRLGIQAFEPLLIEGKAIEVHPMVCTAFNADFDGDQMAVHVPLSMEARTECKLLMMSSNNVLSPSNGKPIAVPTQDIVLGCYYMTKIRGGVKGEDKVFSDPKEVVSAYNADELDLQASIMVRLEGALTQATTGRVLMGEVLPEGLPFELVNRLMDKKSLSDLFSKSYLMVGREKTVSLLDEIKELGFKYATEAGLSISIDQMKIPKTKTHLVEKTHEEVLKVHKQYRDGLITNGERYNKVVDIWAHVTEKVSEEMFKELETEDEATVNGKTDKDFNSIFIMADSGARGSAQQLRQLAGMRGLMAKPSGEIIETPITANFREGLSVIQYFISTHGARKGLADTALKTANSGYLTRRLVDVAQDMIVQEDDCGTLKGIEAVSLVEAGEIIQPLGERILGRTVLEDVIDPFTGDVLAKADSLVDEETVVAIENAGIEKIRIRSCLTCESKQGVCIKCYGRNMATLEWVEVGEPVGVIAAQSIGEPGTQLTMRTFHIGGTASRVIEQTTLNTKRGGIVKYLGLRTLKNKDGEIIVMNRNGSLVVQDASGREKERYSVVYAAKLKVADGQDAQEGQTLVEWDPYTNAILTEVSGTIAFGDLIEGVTMKEDFDEITGLSTKVIISHRDEKKQPRISLKDEKGETVRRYILPAGANINVSEGDVVSAGDLIVKIPRESAKSKDITGGLPRVAELFEARKPHEQATITEISGTVKFGGFVKGMRKVIIVGESGDEFEYLIPRGKHINVHEGDQVVAGEALMDGASNPHDILRILGEDELQKYLVNEVQEVYRLQGVQINDKHIEVIVRQMLRHLVIEDSGDTEFLVGEQVTKKVFNLANQEVIKNKKKPAKGAAVLLGITKSSLSTESFISAASFQETTRVLTEVSVSGKRDNLVGLKENVTMGRLIPAGTGCRAYSGIRIEEPESESTEQKEEEQAPVATE
;
A
#
# COMPACT_ATOMS: atom_id res chain seq x y z
N ARG A 1 -14.28 -7.21 -45.37
CA ARG A 1 -13.41 -7.91 -44.38
C ARG A 1 -12.95 -9.24 -44.96
N ARG A 2 -11.67 -9.41 -45.33
CA ARG A 2 -11.11 -10.71 -45.74
C ARG A 2 -10.86 -11.55 -44.48
N GLY A 3 -11.73 -12.52 -44.18
CA GLY A 3 -11.76 -13.23 -42.88
C GLY A 3 -10.81 -14.43 -42.73
N ARG A 4 -10.15 -14.90 -43.79
CA ARG A 4 -9.19 -16.01 -43.71
C ARG A 4 -7.76 -15.51 -43.81
N THR A 5 -6.98 -15.75 -42.77
CA THR A 5 -5.52 -15.56 -42.78
C THR A 5 -4.90 -16.58 -43.73
N LEU A 6 -4.01 -16.12 -44.61
CA LEU A 6 -3.20 -16.99 -45.45
C LEU A 6 -2.28 -17.81 -44.56
N ARG A 7 -2.29 -19.13 -44.74
CA ARG A 7 -1.50 -20.07 -43.93
C ARG A 7 -0.40 -20.66 -44.80
N GLY A 8 0.79 -20.84 -44.22
CA GLY A 8 1.87 -21.59 -44.86
C GLY A 8 1.61 -23.10 -44.86
N THR A 9 2.56 -23.86 -45.41
CA THR A 9 2.56 -25.34 -45.39
C THR A 9 2.38 -25.92 -43.98
N ASN A 10 2.98 -25.26 -42.96
CA ASN A 10 2.86 -25.65 -41.55
C ASN A 10 1.53 -25.25 -40.88
N LYS A 11 0.51 -24.84 -41.65
CA LYS A 11 -0.80 -24.33 -41.19
C LYS A 11 -0.74 -23.09 -40.26
N ARG A 12 0.44 -22.54 -39.99
CA ARG A 12 0.62 -21.26 -39.28
C ARG A 12 0.27 -20.09 -40.19
N PRO A 13 -0.40 -19.04 -39.67
CA PRO A 13 -0.67 -17.84 -40.46
C PRO A 13 0.66 -17.18 -40.83
N LEU A 14 0.75 -16.69 -42.08
CA LEU A 14 1.90 -15.90 -42.51
C LEU A 14 1.90 -14.57 -41.76
N LYS A 15 3.08 -14.12 -41.32
CA LYS A 15 3.25 -12.85 -40.60
C LYS A 15 3.07 -11.69 -41.58
N SER A 16 2.05 -10.86 -41.39
CA SER A 16 1.84 -9.66 -42.21
C SER A 16 2.77 -8.52 -41.79
N LEU A 17 2.91 -7.50 -42.65
CA LEU A 17 3.61 -6.25 -42.28
C LEU A 17 3.00 -5.61 -41.02
N SER A 18 1.67 -5.67 -40.88
CA SER A 18 0.99 -5.17 -39.66
C SER A 18 1.40 -5.96 -38.42
N ASP A 19 1.60 -7.28 -38.54
CA ASP A 19 2.03 -8.16 -37.43
C ASP A 19 3.51 -7.95 -37.08
N MET A 20 4.31 -7.36 -37.98
CA MET A 20 5.68 -6.95 -37.67
C MET A 20 5.73 -5.69 -36.81
N LEU A 21 4.69 -4.85 -36.84
CA LEU A 21 4.62 -3.61 -36.06
C LEU A 21 3.83 -3.78 -34.75
N LYS A 22 2.73 -4.53 -34.78
CA LYS A 22 1.79 -4.64 -33.65
C LYS A 22 2.09 -5.83 -32.71
N GLY A 23 1.55 -5.76 -31.51
CA GLY A 23 1.59 -6.85 -30.53
C GLY A 23 2.92 -6.97 -29.77
N LYS A 24 3.05 -8.01 -28.94
CA LYS A 24 4.24 -8.23 -28.09
C LYS A 24 5.51 -8.51 -28.91
N GLN A 25 5.38 -9.20 -30.04
CA GLN A 25 6.48 -9.51 -30.99
C GLN A 25 6.65 -8.46 -32.10
N GLY A 26 5.98 -7.31 -31.96
CA GLY A 26 6.11 -6.18 -32.87
C GLY A 26 7.39 -5.39 -32.61
N ARG A 27 7.93 -4.74 -33.64
CA ARG A 27 9.21 -4.01 -33.56
C ARG A 27 9.25 -2.96 -32.44
N PHE A 28 8.18 -2.19 -32.25
CA PHE A 28 8.11 -1.18 -31.19
C PHE A 28 8.43 -1.76 -29.80
N ARG A 29 7.88 -2.94 -29.48
CA ARG A 29 8.04 -3.54 -28.15
C ARG A 29 9.26 -4.44 -28.04
N GLN A 30 9.48 -5.32 -29.01
CA GLN A 30 10.50 -6.37 -28.91
C GLN A 30 11.90 -5.90 -29.33
N ASN A 31 12.00 -4.88 -30.19
CA ASN A 31 13.26 -4.48 -30.81
C ASN A 31 13.65 -3.02 -30.58
N LEU A 32 12.69 -2.13 -30.33
CA LEU A 32 12.97 -0.70 -30.11
C LEU A 32 13.05 -0.38 -28.62
N LEU A 33 12.03 -0.74 -27.85
CA LEU A 33 12.01 -0.54 -26.39
C LEU A 33 12.76 -1.66 -25.64
N GLY A 34 12.52 -2.93 -26.00
CA GLY A 34 13.35 -4.05 -25.56
C GLY A 34 14.42 -4.35 -26.60
N LYS A 35 15.68 -4.55 -26.18
CA LYS A 35 16.80 -4.91 -27.05
C LYS A 35 17.68 -5.95 -26.39
N ARG A 36 18.32 -6.80 -27.21
CA ARG A 36 19.49 -7.56 -26.75
C ARG A 36 20.68 -6.61 -26.72
N VAL A 37 21.49 -6.71 -25.67
CA VAL A 37 22.61 -5.79 -25.41
C VAL A 37 23.87 -6.62 -25.27
N ASP A 38 24.93 -6.22 -25.96
CA ASP A 38 26.26 -6.80 -25.79
C ASP A 38 26.86 -6.38 -24.43
N TYR A 39 28.01 -6.93 -24.05
CA TYR A 39 28.64 -6.65 -22.74
C TYR A 39 27.71 -6.92 -21.55
N SER A 40 26.91 -7.98 -21.69
CA SER A 40 25.99 -8.44 -20.66
C SER A 40 26.09 -9.95 -20.46
N GLY A 41 25.75 -10.41 -19.26
CA GLY A 41 25.72 -11.84 -18.92
C GLY A 41 24.72 -12.10 -17.81
N ARG A 42 24.45 -13.38 -17.51
CA ARG A 42 23.57 -13.76 -16.39
C ARG A 42 24.12 -14.99 -15.69
N SER A 43 23.93 -15.05 -14.38
CA SER A 43 24.21 -16.25 -13.59
C SER A 43 23.28 -16.35 -12.38
N VAL A 44 23.31 -17.50 -11.73
CA VAL A 44 22.63 -17.73 -10.44
C VAL A 44 23.28 -16.87 -9.38
N ILE A 45 22.47 -16.32 -8.49
CA ILE A 45 22.95 -15.52 -7.36
C ILE A 45 23.16 -16.39 -6.11
N VAL A 46 24.17 -16.03 -5.33
CA VAL A 46 24.49 -16.58 -4.03
C VAL A 46 24.77 -15.46 -3.04
N VAL A 47 24.70 -15.76 -1.74
CA VAL A 47 24.92 -14.77 -0.69
C VAL A 47 26.41 -14.46 -0.55
N GLY A 48 26.77 -13.17 -0.52
CA GLY A 48 28.12 -12.70 -0.23
C GLY A 48 28.17 -11.90 1.06
N PRO A 49 28.22 -12.54 2.25
CA PRO A 49 28.09 -11.84 3.53
C PRO A 49 29.29 -10.94 3.87
N HIS A 50 30.46 -11.24 3.31
CA HIS A 50 31.71 -10.49 3.50
C HIS A 50 31.84 -9.26 2.58
N LEU A 51 30.94 -9.12 1.60
CA LEU A 51 30.92 -7.97 0.69
C LEU A 51 30.50 -6.72 1.46
N LYS A 52 31.00 -5.55 1.06
CA LYS A 52 30.45 -4.26 1.50
C LYS A 52 29.21 -3.90 0.69
N LEU A 53 28.39 -2.95 1.17
CA LEU A 53 27.13 -2.60 0.51
C LEU A 53 27.29 -2.20 -0.97
N HIS A 54 28.37 -1.49 -1.32
CA HIS A 54 28.68 -1.02 -2.67
C HIS A 54 29.33 -2.09 -3.57
N GLN A 55 29.58 -3.30 -3.06
CA GLN A 55 30.34 -4.34 -3.77
C GLN A 55 29.45 -5.51 -4.20
N CYS A 56 29.88 -6.22 -5.23
CA CYS A 56 29.31 -7.51 -5.64
C CYS A 56 30.42 -8.47 -6.08
N GLY A 57 30.22 -9.77 -5.90
CA GLY A 57 31.18 -10.77 -6.39
C GLY A 57 30.88 -11.18 -7.84
N LEU A 58 31.86 -10.98 -8.72
CA LEU A 58 31.78 -11.33 -10.14
C LEU A 58 32.74 -12.48 -10.45
N PRO A 59 32.25 -13.62 -11.00
CA PRO A 59 33.13 -14.73 -11.39
C PRO A 59 34.21 -14.33 -12.37
N LYS A 60 35.46 -14.73 -12.10
CA LYS A 60 36.63 -14.44 -12.95
C LYS A 60 36.41 -14.71 -14.44
N LYS A 61 35.81 -15.85 -14.80
CA LYS A 61 35.52 -16.20 -16.20
C LYS A 61 34.46 -15.30 -16.84
N MET A 62 33.47 -14.90 -16.05
CA MET A 62 32.43 -13.97 -16.51
C MET A 62 33.01 -12.57 -16.71
N ALA A 63 33.80 -12.10 -15.75
CA ALA A 63 34.52 -10.83 -15.85
C ALA A 63 35.44 -10.80 -17.08
N LEU A 64 36.22 -11.87 -17.31
CA LEU A 64 37.11 -11.97 -18.46
C LEU A 64 36.34 -11.82 -19.79
N GLU A 65 35.16 -12.44 -19.92
CA GLU A 65 34.32 -12.32 -21.11
C GLU A 65 33.74 -10.92 -21.29
N LEU A 66 33.25 -10.31 -20.21
CA LEU A 66 32.62 -8.99 -20.23
C LEU A 66 33.62 -7.87 -20.51
N PHE A 67 34.84 -7.97 -19.99
CA PHE A 67 35.87 -6.94 -20.10
C PHE A 67 36.90 -7.19 -21.21
N LYS A 68 36.68 -8.19 -22.10
CA LYS A 68 37.65 -8.57 -23.15
C LYS A 68 38.30 -7.39 -23.90
N PRO A 69 37.55 -6.39 -24.41
CA PRO A 69 38.18 -5.31 -25.17
C PRO A 69 39.13 -4.46 -24.34
N PHE A 70 38.78 -4.21 -23.06
CA PHE A 70 39.62 -3.44 -22.13
C PHE A 70 40.89 -4.20 -21.78
N VAL A 71 40.77 -5.51 -21.54
CA VAL A 71 41.91 -6.39 -21.28
C VAL A 71 42.86 -6.43 -22.48
N PHE A 72 42.33 -6.52 -23.71
CA PHE A 72 43.18 -6.50 -24.91
C PHE A 72 43.97 -5.19 -25.05
N ASN A 73 43.31 -4.05 -24.87
CA ASN A 73 43.96 -2.74 -24.94
C ASN A 73 45.04 -2.58 -23.86
N ARG A 74 44.73 -3.01 -22.62
CA ARG A 74 45.68 -2.87 -21.50
C ARG A 74 46.88 -3.82 -21.61
N LEU A 75 46.70 -5.03 -22.16
CA LEU A 75 47.81 -5.95 -22.48
C LEU A 75 48.76 -5.39 -23.54
N GLU A 76 48.24 -4.65 -24.51
CA GLU A 76 49.03 -3.95 -25.52
C GLU A 76 49.78 -2.75 -24.92
N GLN A 77 49.09 -1.93 -24.13
CA GLN A 77 49.71 -0.78 -23.43
C GLN A 77 50.84 -1.17 -22.48
N LYS A 78 50.71 -2.29 -21.75
CA LYS A 78 51.78 -2.81 -20.88
C LYS A 78 52.90 -3.55 -21.63
N GLY A 79 52.78 -3.75 -22.94
CA GLY A 79 53.77 -4.47 -23.75
C GLY A 79 53.77 -5.99 -23.57
N TYR A 80 52.83 -6.57 -22.81
CA TYR A 80 52.69 -8.03 -22.69
C TYR A 80 52.30 -8.71 -24.01
N ALA A 81 51.58 -7.99 -24.87
CA ALA A 81 51.22 -8.44 -26.21
C ALA A 81 51.61 -7.39 -27.25
N ALA A 82 52.41 -7.79 -28.24
CA ALA A 82 52.82 -6.89 -29.33
C ALA A 82 51.69 -6.58 -30.34
N THR A 83 50.64 -7.41 -30.39
CA THR A 83 49.48 -7.23 -31.28
C THR A 83 48.18 -7.69 -30.61
N MET A 84 47.04 -7.15 -31.05
CA MET A 84 45.71 -7.63 -30.66
C MET A 84 45.50 -9.13 -30.88
N LYS A 85 46.11 -9.72 -31.91
CA LYS A 85 46.01 -11.16 -32.19
C LYS A 85 46.75 -12.00 -31.15
N THR A 86 47.93 -11.53 -30.72
CA THR A 86 48.68 -12.16 -29.62
C THR A 86 47.94 -11.99 -28.29
N ALA A 87 47.37 -10.81 -28.02
CA ALA A 87 46.56 -10.57 -26.81
C ALA A 87 45.34 -11.51 -26.76
N LYS A 88 44.63 -11.67 -27.88
CA LYS A 88 43.51 -12.63 -27.99
C LYS A 88 43.94 -14.06 -27.65
N LYS A 89 45.08 -14.52 -28.19
CA LYS A 89 45.61 -15.85 -27.90
C LYS A 89 46.01 -16.02 -26.43
N MET A 90 46.57 -14.98 -25.80
CA MET A 90 46.91 -15.01 -24.37
C MET A 90 45.67 -15.12 -23.49
N VAL A 91 44.61 -14.38 -23.83
CA VAL A 91 43.31 -14.44 -23.12
C VAL A 91 42.64 -15.80 -23.31
N GLU A 92 42.64 -16.37 -24.52
CA GLU A 92 42.10 -17.72 -24.78
C GLU A 92 42.88 -18.81 -24.04
N GLN A 93 44.17 -18.59 -23.77
CA GLN A 93 45.01 -19.49 -22.98
C GLN A 93 44.91 -19.27 -21.46
N GLU A 94 44.11 -18.30 -21.00
CA GLU A 94 43.94 -17.94 -19.57
C GLU A 94 45.29 -17.76 -18.84
N ARG A 95 46.29 -17.13 -19.49
CA ARG A 95 47.63 -16.94 -18.90
C ARG A 95 47.61 -16.07 -17.63
N ALA A 96 48.62 -16.21 -16.78
CA ALA A 96 48.72 -15.49 -15.49
C ALA A 96 48.64 -13.97 -15.64
N GLU A 97 49.31 -13.40 -16.65
CA GLU A 97 49.38 -11.96 -16.92
C GLU A 97 48.00 -11.36 -17.23
N VAL A 98 47.08 -12.18 -17.75
CA VAL A 98 45.70 -11.76 -18.06
C VAL A 98 44.91 -11.48 -16.79
N TRP A 99 45.13 -12.24 -15.72
CA TRP A 99 44.41 -12.07 -14.46
C TRP A 99 44.83 -10.80 -13.73
N GLU A 100 46.12 -10.47 -13.76
CA GLU A 100 46.65 -9.20 -13.23
C GLU A 100 46.03 -8.00 -13.96
N VAL A 101 46.02 -8.05 -15.29
CA VAL A 101 45.42 -6.97 -16.11
C VAL A 101 43.91 -6.89 -15.90
N LEU A 102 43.23 -8.03 -15.77
CA LEU A 102 41.79 -8.06 -15.50
C LEU A 102 41.46 -7.39 -14.17
N GLU A 103 42.20 -7.70 -13.11
CA GLU A 103 41.98 -7.09 -11.78
C GLU A 103 42.15 -5.57 -11.82
N GLU A 104 43.17 -5.08 -12.53
CA GLU A 104 43.38 -3.64 -12.71
C GLU A 104 42.26 -2.96 -13.50
N VAL A 105 41.79 -3.57 -14.59
CA VAL A 105 40.69 -3.05 -15.41
C VAL A 105 39.37 -3.01 -14.64
N VAL A 106 39.13 -4.02 -13.81
CA VAL A 106 37.90 -4.18 -13.04
C VAL A 106 37.87 -3.23 -11.84
N LYS A 107 39.03 -2.90 -11.26
CA LYS A 107 39.15 -1.98 -10.13
C LYS A 107 38.61 -0.60 -10.47
N GLY A 108 37.63 -0.13 -9.69
CA GLY A 108 36.99 1.17 -9.88
C GLY A 108 36.07 1.28 -11.11
N HIS A 109 35.78 0.15 -11.78
CA HIS A 109 34.82 0.09 -12.89
C HIS A 109 33.47 -0.46 -12.41
N PRO A 110 32.44 0.38 -12.25
CA PRO A 110 31.15 -0.08 -11.74
C PRO A 110 30.46 -1.00 -12.75
N ILE A 111 29.73 -1.99 -12.27
CA ILE A 111 28.84 -2.84 -13.08
C ILE A 111 27.40 -2.66 -12.63
N LEU A 112 26.45 -2.90 -13.52
CA LEU A 112 25.03 -2.89 -13.20
C LEU A 112 24.53 -4.31 -12.98
N LEU A 113 23.91 -4.56 -11.82
CA LEU A 113 23.15 -5.77 -11.54
C LEU A 113 21.66 -5.51 -11.74
N ASN A 114 20.98 -6.44 -12.39
CA ASN A 114 19.55 -6.36 -12.69
C ASN A 114 18.86 -7.68 -12.36
N ARG A 115 17.78 -7.61 -11.57
CA ARG A 115 16.85 -8.72 -11.37
C ARG A 115 15.57 -8.50 -12.17
N ALA A 116 15.27 -9.42 -13.08
CA ALA A 116 14.05 -9.40 -13.87
C ALA A 116 12.91 -10.16 -13.16
N PRO A 117 11.66 -9.68 -13.20
CA PRO A 117 11.19 -8.45 -13.85
C PRO A 117 11.43 -7.19 -12.99
N THR A 118 11.97 -6.14 -13.61
CA THR A 118 12.23 -4.85 -12.94
C THR A 118 10.92 -4.04 -12.80
N LEU A 119 10.30 -4.08 -11.62
CA LEU A 119 9.04 -3.37 -11.34
C LEU A 119 9.25 -1.95 -10.79
N HIS A 120 10.42 -1.68 -10.21
CA HIS A 120 10.81 -0.41 -9.63
C HIS A 120 12.31 -0.18 -9.85
N ARG A 121 12.77 1.07 -9.70
CA ARG A 121 14.15 1.47 -10.01
C ARG A 121 15.23 0.67 -9.29
N LEU A 122 14.99 0.23 -8.05
CA LEU A 122 15.99 -0.50 -7.26
C LEU A 122 16.20 -1.94 -7.72
N GLY A 123 15.38 -2.44 -8.66
CA GLY A 123 15.65 -3.70 -9.35
C GLY A 123 16.86 -3.63 -10.30
N ILE A 124 17.45 -2.44 -10.49
CA ILE A 124 18.74 -2.22 -11.14
C ILE A 124 19.59 -1.32 -10.24
N GLN A 125 20.78 -1.78 -9.85
CA GLN A 125 21.73 -0.98 -9.07
C GLN A 125 23.15 -1.20 -9.58
N ALA A 126 24.02 -0.21 -9.35
CA ALA A 126 25.43 -0.29 -9.63
C ALA A 126 26.22 -0.80 -8.42
N PHE A 127 27.25 -1.58 -8.70
CA PHE A 127 28.16 -2.15 -7.71
C PHE A 127 29.59 -2.13 -8.24
N GLU A 128 30.55 -2.14 -7.33
CA GLU A 128 31.94 -2.42 -7.65
C GLU A 128 32.18 -3.94 -7.67
N PRO A 129 32.67 -4.50 -8.78
CA PRO A 129 32.95 -5.93 -8.90
C PRO A 129 34.20 -6.34 -8.10
N LEU A 130 34.06 -7.36 -7.27
CA LEU A 130 35.16 -8.14 -6.70
C LEU A 130 35.29 -9.46 -7.44
N LEU A 131 36.50 -9.80 -7.88
CA LEU A 131 36.74 -11.03 -8.63
C LEU A 131 36.69 -12.25 -7.70
N ILE A 132 35.73 -13.14 -7.94
CA ILE A 132 35.55 -14.37 -7.16
C ILE A 132 35.78 -15.62 -8.01
N GLU A 133 36.06 -16.73 -7.33
CA GLU A 133 36.11 -18.05 -7.95
C GLU A 133 34.70 -18.62 -8.18
N GLY A 134 34.58 -19.58 -9.09
CA GLY A 134 33.30 -20.24 -9.39
C GLY A 134 32.55 -19.62 -10.56
N LYS A 135 31.21 -19.74 -10.54
CA LYS A 135 30.32 -19.33 -11.65
C LYS A 135 29.10 -18.53 -11.21
N ALA A 136 28.84 -18.42 -9.91
CA ALA A 136 27.67 -17.73 -9.37
C ALA A 136 28.03 -16.27 -9.02
N ILE A 137 27.07 -15.36 -9.13
CA ILE A 137 27.25 -13.96 -8.73
C ILE A 137 26.99 -13.86 -7.23
N GLU A 138 27.89 -13.26 -6.47
CA GLU A 138 27.66 -12.98 -5.05
C GLU A 138 27.01 -11.62 -4.89
N VAL A 139 25.93 -11.58 -4.11
CA VAL A 139 25.15 -10.37 -3.85
C VAL A 139 25.15 -10.07 -2.36
N HIS A 140 25.25 -8.78 -2.03
CA HIS A 140 25.19 -8.31 -0.66
C HIS A 140 23.81 -8.60 -0.02
N PRO A 141 23.73 -9.15 1.21
CA PRO A 141 22.45 -9.53 1.83
C PRO A 141 21.44 -8.38 1.96
N MET A 142 21.91 -7.17 2.28
CA MET A 142 21.02 -6.01 2.52
C MET A 142 20.35 -5.47 1.26
N VAL A 143 20.86 -5.79 0.06
CA VAL A 143 20.22 -5.36 -1.20
C VAL A 143 19.20 -6.37 -1.72
N CYS A 144 19.15 -7.57 -1.14
CA CYS A 144 18.20 -8.61 -1.54
C CYS A 144 16.75 -8.15 -1.37
N THR A 145 16.44 -7.37 -0.33
CA THR A 145 15.12 -6.76 -0.15
C THR A 145 14.75 -5.83 -1.29
N ALA A 146 15.69 -5.00 -1.73
CA ALA A 146 15.51 -4.06 -2.82
C ALA A 146 15.37 -4.75 -4.18
N PHE A 147 16.09 -5.85 -4.42
CA PHE A 147 15.88 -6.69 -5.60
C PHE A 147 14.68 -7.62 -5.50
N ASN A 148 14.09 -7.75 -4.31
CA ASN A 148 13.13 -8.80 -3.95
C ASN A 148 13.65 -10.21 -4.29
N ALA A 149 14.95 -10.44 -4.08
CA ALA A 149 15.70 -11.61 -4.51
C ALA A 149 15.77 -12.69 -3.43
N ASP A 150 15.58 -13.94 -3.84
CA ASP A 150 15.72 -15.12 -2.99
C ASP A 150 16.88 -16.00 -3.50
N PHE A 151 17.42 -16.87 -2.65
CA PHE A 151 18.54 -17.76 -3.00
C PHE A 151 18.08 -19.20 -3.31
N ASP A 152 17.00 -19.35 -4.07
CA ASP A 152 16.40 -20.65 -4.47
C ASP A 152 16.73 -21.06 -5.91
N GLY A 153 17.63 -20.34 -6.58
CA GLY A 153 17.99 -20.54 -7.99
C GLY A 153 17.74 -19.33 -8.88
N ASP A 154 17.29 -18.21 -8.30
CA ASP A 154 17.20 -16.92 -8.97
C ASP A 154 18.48 -16.52 -9.69
N GLN A 155 18.30 -15.75 -10.76
CA GLN A 155 19.39 -15.29 -11.62
C GLN A 155 19.33 -13.79 -11.79
N MET A 156 20.50 -13.16 -11.78
CA MET A 156 20.65 -11.75 -12.08
C MET A 156 21.47 -11.55 -13.35
N ALA A 157 21.15 -10.49 -14.07
CA ALA A 157 21.89 -10.04 -15.23
C ALA A 157 22.92 -8.98 -14.82
N VAL A 158 24.09 -9.04 -15.46
CA VAL A 158 25.18 -8.08 -15.33
C VAL A 158 25.27 -7.26 -16.62
N HIS A 159 25.46 -5.96 -16.51
CA HIS A 159 25.77 -5.07 -17.64
C HIS A 159 26.99 -4.20 -17.32
N VAL A 160 27.90 -4.06 -18.28
CA VAL A 160 29.10 -3.21 -18.11
C VAL A 160 28.89 -1.85 -18.77
N PRO A 161 28.88 -0.74 -18.00
CA PRO A 161 28.87 0.61 -18.58
C PRO A 161 30.22 0.89 -19.27
N LEU A 162 30.18 1.29 -20.54
CA LEU A 162 31.39 1.45 -21.35
C LEU A 162 31.90 2.89 -21.37
N SER A 163 31.00 3.88 -21.60
CA SER A 163 31.41 5.29 -21.69
C SER A 163 31.70 5.88 -20.32
N MET A 164 32.53 6.92 -20.28
CA MET A 164 32.87 7.62 -19.04
C MET A 164 31.65 8.25 -18.39
N GLU A 165 30.74 8.83 -19.18
CA GLU A 165 29.48 9.39 -18.71
C GLU A 165 28.63 8.32 -18.04
N ALA A 166 28.48 7.14 -18.67
CA ALA A 166 27.73 6.03 -18.10
C ALA A 166 28.36 5.51 -16.79
N ARG A 167 29.70 5.43 -16.72
CA ARG A 167 30.41 5.03 -15.49
C ARG A 167 30.20 6.03 -14.37
N THR A 168 30.30 7.32 -14.66
CA THR A 168 30.10 8.39 -13.68
C THR A 168 28.63 8.45 -13.22
N GLU A 169 27.67 8.32 -14.14
CA GLU A 169 26.25 8.23 -13.81
C GLU A 169 25.96 7.03 -12.90
N CYS A 170 26.58 5.87 -13.19
CA CYS A 170 26.46 4.70 -12.33
C CYS A 170 26.97 4.97 -10.90
N LYS A 171 28.13 5.63 -10.75
CA LYS A 171 28.72 5.94 -9.43
C LYS A 171 27.91 6.96 -8.65
N LEU A 172 27.42 8.00 -9.32
CA LEU A 172 26.72 9.10 -8.66
C LEU A 172 25.25 8.78 -8.37
N LEU A 173 24.54 8.13 -9.30
CA LEU A 173 23.09 7.95 -9.21
C LEU A 173 22.67 6.53 -8.88
N MET A 174 23.34 5.51 -9.44
CA MET A 174 22.85 4.12 -9.40
C MET A 174 23.54 3.25 -8.35
N MET A 175 24.62 3.71 -7.73
CA MET A 175 25.35 2.95 -6.72
C MET A 175 24.41 2.52 -5.58
N SER A 176 24.54 1.29 -5.10
CA SER A 176 23.69 0.77 -4.02
C SER A 176 23.77 1.60 -2.74
N SER A 177 24.95 2.14 -2.41
CA SER A 177 25.16 3.06 -1.27
C SER A 177 24.36 4.37 -1.39
N ASN A 178 24.03 4.80 -2.60
CA ASN A 178 23.23 6.00 -2.85
C ASN A 178 21.72 5.73 -2.76
N ASN A 179 21.30 4.46 -2.85
CA ASN A 179 19.90 4.06 -3.00
C ASN A 179 19.44 3.16 -1.83
N VAL A 180 19.61 3.67 -0.61
CA VAL A 180 19.25 2.97 0.65
C VAL A 180 17.80 3.19 1.11
N LEU A 181 17.11 4.20 0.58
CA LEU A 181 15.73 4.54 0.93
C LEU A 181 14.74 4.13 -0.16
N SER A 182 13.51 3.88 0.25
CA SER A 182 12.39 3.59 -0.64
C SER A 182 11.83 4.86 -1.29
N PRO A 183 11.76 4.95 -2.63
CA PRO A 183 11.13 6.10 -3.32
C PRO A 183 9.64 6.29 -3.02
N SER A 184 8.96 5.26 -2.49
CA SER A 184 7.51 5.30 -2.25
C SER A 184 7.12 6.03 -0.96
N ASN A 185 7.97 5.94 0.08
CA ASN A 185 7.64 6.42 1.43
C ASN A 185 8.83 6.98 2.23
N GLY A 186 10.05 6.97 1.69
CA GLY A 186 11.23 7.50 2.36
C GLY A 186 11.81 6.64 3.49
N LYS A 187 11.24 5.46 3.73
CA LYS A 187 11.78 4.53 4.73
C LYS A 187 12.98 3.76 4.18
N PRO A 188 13.96 3.39 5.02
CA PRO A 188 15.04 2.50 4.63
C PRO A 188 14.52 1.20 4.02
N ILE A 189 15.04 0.83 2.84
CA ILE A 189 14.72 -0.44 2.18
C ILE A 189 15.87 -1.44 2.34
N ALA A 190 17.10 -0.94 2.37
CA ALA A 190 18.28 -1.69 2.77
C ALA A 190 18.30 -1.81 4.30
N VAL A 191 17.54 -2.77 4.81
CA VAL A 191 17.36 -3.01 6.25
C VAL A 191 17.82 -4.44 6.54
N PRO A 192 18.44 -4.71 7.71
CA PRO A 192 18.65 -6.06 8.21
C PRO A 192 17.40 -6.92 8.06
N THR A 193 17.58 -8.13 7.55
CA THR A 193 16.51 -9.11 7.43
C THR A 193 16.87 -10.43 8.07
N GLN A 194 15.85 -11.15 8.54
CA GLN A 194 15.96 -12.54 9.00
C GLN A 194 17.07 -12.70 10.04
N ASP A 195 18.11 -13.46 9.72
CA ASP A 195 19.17 -13.87 10.63
C ASP A 195 19.94 -12.69 11.25
N ILE A 196 20.14 -11.59 10.49
CA ILE A 196 20.81 -10.40 11.00
C ILE A 196 19.98 -9.76 12.13
N VAL A 197 18.66 -9.67 11.94
CA VAL A 197 17.73 -9.17 12.95
C VAL A 197 17.74 -10.10 14.17
N LEU A 198 17.75 -11.40 13.93
CA LEU A 198 17.75 -12.41 14.98
C LEU A 198 18.99 -12.29 15.88
N GLY A 199 20.18 -12.12 15.29
CA GLY A 199 21.42 -11.90 16.03
C GLY A 199 21.41 -10.61 16.84
N CYS A 200 20.94 -9.50 16.25
CA CYS A 200 20.82 -8.22 16.96
C CYS A 200 19.82 -8.29 18.11
N TYR A 201 18.67 -8.92 17.90
CA TYR A 201 17.65 -9.12 18.90
C TYR A 201 18.19 -9.99 20.06
N TYR A 202 18.85 -11.11 19.74
CA TYR A 202 19.41 -12.01 20.75
C TYR A 202 20.47 -11.31 21.59
N MET A 203 21.37 -10.55 20.97
CA MET A 203 22.42 -9.78 21.63
C MET A 203 21.86 -8.72 22.61
N THR A 204 20.73 -8.09 22.27
CA THR A 204 20.17 -6.98 23.06
C THR A 204 19.13 -7.39 24.10
N LYS A 205 18.79 -8.68 24.14
CA LYS A 205 17.88 -9.29 25.12
C LYS A 205 18.57 -9.46 26.48
N ILE A 206 17.81 -9.28 27.56
CA ILE A 206 18.30 -9.42 28.94
C ILE A 206 18.05 -10.85 29.43
N ARG A 207 19.01 -11.41 30.16
CA ARG A 207 18.86 -12.70 30.85
C ARG A 207 19.28 -12.53 32.31
N GLY A 208 18.45 -12.98 33.24
CA GLY A 208 18.74 -12.95 34.68
C GLY A 208 19.51 -14.20 35.13
N GLY A 209 20.29 -14.08 36.20
CA GLY A 209 21.08 -15.18 36.78
C GLY A 209 22.35 -15.54 36.00
N VAL A 210 22.83 -14.65 35.13
CA VAL A 210 24.02 -14.88 34.29
C VAL A 210 25.28 -14.25 34.88
N LYS A 211 26.44 -14.67 34.36
CA LYS A 211 27.73 -14.15 34.81
C LYS A 211 27.85 -12.65 34.59
N GLY A 212 28.14 -11.93 35.66
CA GLY A 212 28.40 -10.49 35.63
C GLY A 212 27.16 -9.60 35.73
N GLU A 213 26.02 -10.16 36.11
CA GLU A 213 24.83 -9.40 36.51
C GLU A 213 25.14 -8.39 37.63
N ASP A 214 24.57 -7.19 37.51
CA ASP A 214 24.72 -6.04 38.42
C ASP A 214 26.16 -5.55 38.65
N LYS A 215 27.12 -5.97 37.82
CA LYS A 215 28.47 -5.39 37.82
C LYS A 215 28.42 -3.94 37.31
N VAL A 216 29.29 -3.11 37.88
CA VAL A 216 29.43 -1.69 37.54
C VAL A 216 30.76 -1.47 36.81
N PHE A 217 30.71 -0.82 35.65
CA PHE A 217 31.85 -0.54 34.79
C PHE A 217 32.10 0.96 34.63
N SER A 218 33.36 1.33 34.54
CA SER A 218 33.82 2.71 34.47
C SER A 218 33.74 3.31 33.07
N ASP A 219 33.89 2.49 32.02
CA ASP A 219 33.73 2.87 30.62
C ASP A 219 33.27 1.69 29.74
N PRO A 220 32.81 1.93 28.50
CA PRO A 220 32.43 0.87 27.55
C PRO A 220 33.58 -0.08 27.18
N LYS A 221 34.83 0.41 27.18
CA LYS A 221 36.00 -0.41 26.82
C LYS A 221 36.32 -1.45 27.89
N GLU A 222 36.08 -1.14 29.16
CA GLU A 222 36.17 -2.11 30.26
C GLU A 222 35.13 -3.22 30.08
N VAL A 223 33.91 -2.90 29.65
CA VAL A 223 32.87 -3.89 29.33
C VAL A 223 33.34 -4.83 28.21
N VAL A 224 33.87 -4.27 27.12
CA VAL A 224 34.40 -5.06 25.99
C VAL A 224 35.57 -5.95 26.44
N SER A 225 36.46 -5.42 27.27
CA SER A 225 37.60 -6.16 27.81
C SER A 225 37.16 -7.31 28.72
N ALA A 226 36.18 -7.07 29.59
CA ALA A 226 35.63 -8.08 30.48
C ALA A 226 34.81 -9.15 29.73
N TYR A 227 34.11 -8.77 28.65
CA TYR A 227 33.45 -9.71 27.75
C TYR A 227 34.46 -10.60 27.02
N ASN A 228 35.53 -10.02 26.47
CA ASN A 228 36.61 -10.77 25.81
C ASN A 228 37.39 -11.68 26.78
N ALA A 229 37.33 -11.41 28.08
CA ALA A 229 37.93 -12.24 29.12
C ALA A 229 37.00 -13.35 29.66
N ASP A 230 35.81 -13.53 29.06
CA ASP A 230 34.77 -14.49 29.49
C ASP A 230 34.24 -14.26 30.93
N GLU A 231 34.38 -13.04 31.46
CA GLU A 231 33.95 -12.62 32.81
C GLU A 231 32.55 -11.96 32.84
N LEU A 232 31.95 -11.77 31.66
CA LEU A 232 30.64 -11.19 31.41
C LEU A 232 29.87 -12.02 30.38
N ASP A 233 28.60 -12.28 30.65
CA ASP A 233 27.69 -12.81 29.64
C ASP A 233 27.19 -11.70 28.69
N LEU A 234 26.85 -12.05 27.46
CA LEU A 234 26.33 -11.13 26.44
C LEU A 234 25.02 -10.45 26.89
N GLN A 235 24.18 -11.19 27.62
CA GLN A 235 22.82 -10.78 28.01
C GLN A 235 22.74 -10.30 29.47
N ALA A 236 23.90 -10.16 30.14
CA ALA A 236 23.97 -9.68 31.52
C ALA A 236 23.49 -8.23 31.62
N SER A 237 22.64 -7.94 32.61
CA SER A 237 22.29 -6.57 33.01
C SER A 237 23.46 -5.96 33.78
N ILE A 238 23.98 -4.84 33.30
CA ILE A 238 25.15 -4.15 33.85
C ILE A 238 24.89 -2.65 34.00
N MET A 239 25.65 -2.00 34.88
CA MET A 239 25.67 -0.55 35.01
C MET A 239 26.96 -0.02 34.40
N VAL A 240 26.87 0.81 33.37
CA VAL A 240 28.03 1.39 32.69
C VAL A 240 27.97 2.91 32.77
N ARG A 241 29.11 3.55 32.99
CA ARG A 241 29.20 5.02 32.92
C ARG A 241 29.35 5.45 31.47
N LEU A 242 28.34 6.15 30.94
CA LEU A 242 28.29 6.73 29.61
C LEU A 242 28.12 8.24 29.73
N GLU A 243 28.97 9.02 29.06
CA GLU A 243 28.90 10.50 29.03
C GLU A 243 28.77 11.17 30.43
N GLY A 244 29.33 10.53 31.46
CA GLY A 244 29.28 11.01 32.85
C GLY A 244 28.06 10.56 33.68
N ALA A 245 27.08 9.89 33.08
CA ALA A 245 25.93 9.29 33.77
C ALA A 245 26.08 7.78 33.91
N LEU A 246 25.57 7.20 35.00
CA LEU A 246 25.46 5.76 35.18
C LEU A 246 24.17 5.28 34.50
N THR A 247 24.31 4.49 33.44
CA THR A 247 23.21 3.98 32.63
C THR A 247 23.10 2.47 32.77
N GLN A 248 21.88 1.97 32.98
CA GLN A 248 21.61 0.54 32.95
C GLN A 248 21.53 0.06 31.50
N ALA A 249 22.33 -0.95 31.15
CA ALA A 249 22.41 -1.52 29.80
C ALA A 249 22.72 -3.03 29.89
N THR A 250 22.80 -3.70 28.74
CA THR A 250 23.38 -5.05 28.65
C THR A 250 24.74 -5.02 27.98
N THR A 251 25.57 -6.02 28.24
CA THR A 251 26.86 -6.19 27.54
C THR A 251 26.68 -6.10 26.03
N GLY A 252 25.70 -6.80 25.46
CA GLY A 252 25.41 -6.75 24.03
C GLY A 252 24.93 -5.39 23.51
N ARG A 253 24.17 -4.62 24.29
CA ARG A 253 23.80 -3.24 23.91
C ARG A 253 25.01 -2.31 23.92
N VAL A 254 25.95 -2.50 24.85
CA VAL A 254 27.21 -1.73 24.88
C VAL A 254 28.09 -2.06 23.67
N LEU A 255 28.23 -3.34 23.33
CA LEU A 255 28.96 -3.77 22.13
C LEU A 255 28.36 -3.20 20.84
N MET A 256 27.02 -3.19 20.74
CA MET A 256 26.34 -2.57 19.61
C MET A 256 26.48 -1.04 19.61
N GLY A 257 26.59 -0.43 20.79
CA GLY A 257 26.84 1.01 20.94
C GLY A 257 28.22 1.45 20.46
N GLU A 258 29.23 0.58 20.49
CA GLU A 258 30.58 0.87 19.98
C GLU A 258 30.60 1.06 18.46
N VAL A 259 29.69 0.39 17.75
CA VAL A 259 29.49 0.47 16.30
C VAL A 259 28.73 1.73 15.87
N LEU A 260 28.12 2.47 16.81
CA LEU A 260 27.39 3.69 16.46
C LEU A 260 28.36 4.78 15.99
N PRO A 261 28.06 5.45 14.85
CA PRO A 261 28.84 6.59 14.42
C PRO A 261 28.70 7.78 15.38
N GLU A 262 29.76 8.58 15.48
CA GLU A 262 29.76 9.83 16.24
C GLU A 262 28.58 10.74 15.82
N GLY A 263 27.75 11.11 16.78
CA GLY A 263 26.54 11.93 16.62
C GLY A 263 25.23 11.23 16.97
N LEU A 264 25.22 9.89 17.14
CA LEU A 264 24.02 9.16 17.57
C LEU A 264 23.99 8.91 19.08
N PRO A 265 22.85 9.16 19.76
CA PRO A 265 22.73 8.88 21.18
C PRO A 265 22.61 7.37 21.43
N PHE A 266 23.29 6.91 22.48
CA PHE A 266 23.26 5.50 22.91
C PHE A 266 21.85 5.00 23.26
N GLU A 267 20.95 5.89 23.66
CA GLU A 267 19.55 5.58 23.95
C GLU A 267 18.83 4.89 22.79
N LEU A 268 19.23 5.13 21.53
CA LEU A 268 18.63 4.48 20.37
C LEU A 268 18.88 2.96 20.32
N VAL A 269 20.01 2.53 20.88
CA VAL A 269 20.44 1.13 20.95
C VAL A 269 20.14 0.52 22.32
N ASN A 270 19.90 1.32 23.36
CA ASN A 270 19.53 0.83 24.70
C ASN A 270 18.07 0.36 24.80
N ARG A 271 17.62 -0.44 23.84
CA ARG A 271 16.31 -1.09 23.79
C ARG A 271 16.44 -2.43 23.06
N LEU A 272 15.39 -3.24 23.07
CA LEU A 272 15.39 -4.50 22.34
C LEU A 272 15.39 -4.23 20.83
N MET A 273 16.38 -4.78 20.11
CA MET A 273 16.56 -4.52 18.68
C MET A 273 15.74 -5.50 17.84
N ASP A 274 14.44 -5.25 17.73
CA ASP A 274 13.57 -5.93 16.76
C ASP A 274 13.71 -5.32 15.35
N LYS A 275 13.07 -5.94 14.34
CA LYS A 275 13.10 -5.43 12.96
C LYS A 275 12.65 -3.97 12.84
N LYS A 276 11.65 -3.56 13.62
CA LYS A 276 11.11 -2.18 13.57
C LYS A 276 12.09 -1.19 14.20
N SER A 277 12.66 -1.52 15.35
CA SER A 277 13.65 -0.68 16.05
C SER A 277 14.93 -0.52 15.24
N LEU A 278 15.38 -1.57 14.55
CA LEU A 278 16.49 -1.48 13.60
C LEU A 278 16.16 -0.54 12.44
N SER A 279 14.98 -0.67 11.83
CA SER A 279 14.55 0.26 10.77
C SER A 279 14.47 1.72 11.25
N ASP A 280 14.03 1.96 12.49
CA ASP A 280 14.01 3.29 13.12
C ASP A 280 15.43 3.81 13.37
N LEU A 281 16.35 2.96 13.84
CA LEU A 281 17.76 3.30 14.02
C LEU A 281 18.39 3.80 12.71
N PHE A 282 18.19 3.09 11.59
CA PHE A 282 18.73 3.52 10.30
C PHE A 282 18.06 4.79 9.77
N SER A 283 16.76 4.96 10.01
CA SER A 283 16.04 6.17 9.61
C SER A 283 16.60 7.40 10.33
N LYS A 284 16.81 7.29 11.65
CA LYS A 284 17.41 8.35 12.48
C LYS A 284 18.89 8.59 12.15
N SER A 285 19.65 7.52 11.91
CA SER A 285 21.04 7.61 11.43
C SER A 285 21.14 8.42 10.14
N TYR A 286 20.26 8.14 9.18
CA TYR A 286 20.25 8.85 7.90
C TYR A 286 19.95 10.35 8.08
N LEU A 287 18.99 10.69 8.95
CA LEU A 287 18.60 12.08 9.20
C LEU A 287 19.65 12.88 9.99
N MET A 288 20.28 12.28 11.01
CA MET A 288 21.18 12.99 11.93
C MET A 288 22.64 13.03 11.42
N VAL A 289 23.12 11.93 10.86
CA VAL A 289 24.57 11.74 10.55
C VAL A 289 24.82 11.68 9.04
N GLY A 290 23.75 11.52 8.24
CA GLY A 290 23.81 11.49 6.79
C GLY A 290 24.11 10.10 6.21
N ARG A 291 24.19 10.05 4.89
CA ARG A 291 24.23 8.81 4.10
C ARG A 291 25.49 7.97 4.34
N GLU A 292 26.67 8.58 4.30
CA GLU A 292 27.94 7.84 4.30
C GLU A 292 28.16 7.05 5.59
N LYS A 293 27.98 7.69 6.75
CA LYS A 293 28.09 7.01 8.06
C LYS A 293 26.99 5.97 8.26
N THR A 294 25.78 6.21 7.73
CA THR A 294 24.69 5.23 7.77
C THR A 294 25.00 3.96 6.97
N VAL A 295 25.69 4.08 5.84
CA VAL A 295 26.13 2.91 5.06
C VAL A 295 27.21 2.12 5.81
N SER A 296 28.15 2.78 6.49
CA SER A 296 29.13 2.10 7.35
C SER A 296 28.43 1.33 8.48
N LEU A 297 27.48 1.99 9.15
CA LEU A 297 26.68 1.38 10.22
C LEU A 297 25.90 0.15 9.73
N LEU A 298 25.35 0.18 8.51
CA LEU A 298 24.66 -0.97 7.91
C LEU A 298 25.59 -2.18 7.72
N ASP A 299 26.82 -1.94 7.25
CA ASP A 299 27.81 -3.00 7.04
C ASP A 299 28.30 -3.59 8.38
N GLU A 300 28.53 -2.76 9.40
CA GLU A 300 28.97 -3.20 10.73
C GLU A 300 27.85 -3.97 11.47
N ILE A 301 26.61 -3.49 11.43
CA ILE A 301 25.46 -4.21 12.03
C ILE A 301 25.23 -5.56 11.33
N LYS A 302 25.44 -5.65 10.02
CA LYS A 302 25.37 -6.91 9.28
C LYS A 302 26.39 -7.91 9.82
N GLU A 303 27.65 -7.50 10.01
CA GLU A 303 28.71 -8.35 10.54
C GLU A 303 28.42 -8.82 11.97
N LEU A 304 28.03 -7.90 12.86
CA LEU A 304 27.63 -8.24 14.23
C LEU A 304 26.43 -9.19 14.25
N GLY A 305 25.40 -8.90 13.45
CA GLY A 305 24.19 -9.71 13.37
C GLY A 305 24.49 -11.15 12.97
N PHE A 306 25.32 -11.38 11.93
CA PHE A 306 25.69 -12.74 11.54
C PHE A 306 26.57 -13.46 12.58
N LYS A 307 27.50 -12.75 13.20
CA LYS A 307 28.35 -13.30 14.26
C LYS A 307 27.50 -13.80 15.42
N TYR A 308 26.67 -12.93 15.99
CA TYR A 308 25.84 -13.26 17.14
C TYR A 308 24.67 -14.18 16.81
N ALA A 309 24.15 -14.19 15.58
CA ALA A 309 23.20 -15.20 15.16
C ALA A 309 23.81 -16.61 15.16
N THR A 310 25.10 -16.72 14.79
CA THR A 310 25.84 -17.99 14.82
C THR A 310 26.10 -18.44 16.25
N GLU A 311 26.55 -17.53 17.12
CA GLU A 311 26.79 -17.82 18.54
C GLU A 311 25.51 -18.18 19.30
N ALA A 312 24.37 -17.56 18.95
CA ALA A 312 23.09 -17.85 19.58
C ALA A 312 22.62 -19.30 19.39
N GLY A 313 23.09 -20.00 18.35
CA GLY A 313 22.80 -21.42 18.13
C GLY A 313 21.30 -21.75 18.03
N LEU A 314 20.47 -20.79 17.62
CA LEU A 314 19.02 -20.94 17.62
C LEU A 314 18.58 -22.02 16.62
N SER A 315 17.84 -23.00 17.13
CA SER A 315 17.30 -24.12 16.35
C SER A 315 15.78 -24.21 16.51
N ILE A 316 15.11 -24.94 15.63
CA ILE A 316 13.67 -25.23 15.71
C ILE A 316 13.50 -26.69 16.10
N SER A 317 12.84 -26.94 17.24
CA SER A 317 12.48 -28.29 17.69
C SER A 317 10.97 -28.47 17.88
N ILE A 318 10.52 -29.73 17.87
CA ILE A 318 9.10 -30.07 18.11
C ILE A 318 8.68 -29.68 19.53
N ASP A 319 9.58 -29.76 20.50
CA ASP A 319 9.29 -29.44 21.91
C ASP A 319 9.07 -27.94 22.14
N GLN A 320 9.69 -27.08 21.33
CA GLN A 320 9.51 -25.63 21.37
C GLN A 320 8.14 -25.18 20.84
N MET A 321 7.42 -26.01 20.07
CA MET A 321 6.08 -25.70 19.55
C MET A 321 5.01 -25.93 20.62
N LYS A 322 5.00 -25.15 21.71
CA LYS A 322 4.12 -25.39 22.87
C LYS A 322 2.65 -25.17 22.58
N ILE A 323 1.86 -26.21 22.83
CA ILE A 323 0.41 -26.19 22.68
C ILE A 323 -0.17 -25.68 24.00
N PRO A 324 -1.03 -24.64 23.99
CA PRO A 324 -1.59 -24.09 25.21
C PRO A 324 -2.46 -25.13 25.92
N LYS A 325 -2.30 -25.25 27.25
CA LYS A 325 -3.01 -26.27 28.03
C LYS A 325 -4.52 -26.01 28.06
N THR A 326 -4.92 -24.75 27.95
CA THR A 326 -6.31 -24.30 27.92
C THR A 326 -7.01 -24.62 26.60
N LYS A 327 -6.29 -25.02 25.54
CA LYS A 327 -6.84 -25.28 24.21
C LYS A 327 -7.99 -26.28 24.21
N THR A 328 -7.81 -27.44 24.84
CA THR A 328 -8.81 -28.53 24.82
C THR A 328 -10.13 -28.04 25.43
N HIS A 329 -10.06 -27.38 26.57
CA HIS A 329 -11.21 -26.78 27.24
C HIS A 329 -11.88 -25.69 26.39
N LEU A 330 -11.11 -24.81 25.73
CA LEU A 330 -11.65 -23.80 24.83
C LEU A 330 -12.40 -24.44 23.65
N VAL A 331 -11.82 -25.45 23.02
CA VAL A 331 -12.43 -26.16 21.89
C VAL A 331 -13.70 -26.91 22.31
N GLU A 332 -13.70 -27.57 23.46
CA GLU A 332 -14.88 -28.27 23.99
C GLU A 332 -16.02 -27.30 24.31
N LYS A 333 -15.74 -26.20 25.02
CA LYS A 333 -16.71 -25.14 25.28
C LYS A 333 -17.32 -24.58 24.00
N THR A 334 -16.49 -24.43 22.97
CA THR A 334 -16.93 -23.94 21.65
C THR A 334 -17.87 -24.92 20.97
N HIS A 335 -17.61 -26.23 21.06
CA HIS A 335 -18.54 -27.23 20.55
C HIS A 335 -19.90 -27.16 21.24
N GLU A 336 -19.93 -26.92 22.56
CA GLU A 336 -21.19 -26.72 23.28
C GLU A 336 -21.95 -25.46 22.83
N GLU A 337 -21.24 -24.35 22.61
CA GLU A 337 -21.82 -23.11 22.09
C GLU A 337 -22.40 -23.31 20.68
N VAL A 338 -21.66 -23.99 19.80
CA VAL A 338 -22.12 -24.33 18.45
C VAL A 338 -23.35 -25.26 18.52
N LEU A 339 -23.38 -26.23 19.44
CA LEU A 339 -24.55 -27.08 19.67
C LEU A 339 -25.77 -26.27 20.15
N LYS A 340 -25.58 -25.24 20.99
CA LYS A 340 -26.66 -24.31 21.38
C LYS A 340 -27.19 -23.54 20.17
N VAL A 341 -26.32 -23.06 19.29
CA VAL A 341 -26.73 -22.38 18.04
C VAL A 341 -27.49 -23.35 17.12
N HIS A 342 -27.03 -24.59 16.98
CA HIS A 342 -27.77 -25.62 16.24
C HIS A 342 -29.11 -25.94 16.88
N LYS A 343 -29.20 -25.93 18.21
CA LYS A 343 -30.47 -26.12 18.93
C LYS A 343 -31.40 -24.93 18.70
N GLN A 344 -30.93 -23.70 18.79
CA GLN A 344 -31.71 -22.50 18.44
C GLN A 344 -32.23 -22.57 17.01
N TYR A 345 -31.43 -23.08 16.08
CA TYR A 345 -31.87 -23.31 14.71
C TYR A 345 -32.98 -24.36 14.66
N ARG A 346 -32.79 -25.54 15.25
CA ARG A 346 -33.83 -26.60 15.31
C ARG A 346 -35.12 -26.15 15.98
N ASP A 347 -35.01 -25.35 17.05
CA ASP A 347 -36.13 -24.77 17.79
C ASP A 347 -36.76 -23.59 17.02
N GLY A 348 -36.19 -23.19 15.88
CA GLY A 348 -36.74 -22.19 14.97
C GLY A 348 -36.50 -20.73 15.37
N LEU A 349 -35.61 -20.47 16.33
CA LEU A 349 -35.31 -19.12 16.83
C LEU A 349 -34.40 -18.31 15.89
N ILE A 350 -33.64 -18.98 15.02
CA ILE A 350 -32.71 -18.35 14.08
C ILE A 350 -32.83 -19.01 12.70
N THR A 351 -32.45 -18.29 11.65
CA THR A 351 -32.42 -18.82 10.27
C THR A 351 -31.13 -19.61 10.00
N ASN A 352 -31.09 -20.41 8.93
CA ASN A 352 -29.88 -21.15 8.54
C ASN A 352 -28.70 -20.22 8.17
N GLY A 353 -28.98 -19.06 7.56
CA GLY A 353 -27.96 -18.05 7.25
C GLY A 353 -27.36 -17.44 8.51
N GLU A 354 -28.20 -17.04 9.47
CA GLU A 354 -27.75 -16.56 10.78
C GLU A 354 -27.00 -17.64 11.56
N ARG A 355 -27.46 -18.91 11.52
CA ARG A 355 -26.76 -20.06 12.10
C ARG A 355 -25.35 -20.17 11.53
N TYR A 356 -25.22 -20.18 10.21
CA TYR A 356 -23.93 -20.29 9.54
C TYR A 356 -22.98 -19.15 9.96
N ASN A 357 -23.44 -17.89 9.92
CA ASN A 357 -22.63 -16.73 10.32
C ASN A 357 -22.22 -16.81 11.80
N LYS A 358 -23.15 -17.14 12.71
CA LYS A 358 -22.86 -17.31 14.13
C LYS A 358 -21.84 -18.41 14.39
N VAL A 359 -21.95 -19.55 13.72
CA VAL A 359 -21.00 -20.67 13.86
C VAL A 359 -19.60 -20.25 13.38
N VAL A 360 -19.52 -19.58 12.23
CA VAL A 360 -18.25 -19.05 11.70
C VAL A 360 -17.64 -18.04 12.67
N ASP A 361 -18.42 -17.11 13.21
CA ASP A 361 -17.94 -16.08 14.14
C ASP A 361 -17.46 -16.68 15.47
N ILE A 362 -18.19 -17.66 16.03
CA ILE A 362 -17.80 -18.39 17.25
C ILE A 362 -16.44 -19.06 17.04
N TRP A 363 -16.25 -19.76 15.91
CA TRP A 363 -14.99 -20.42 15.60
C TRP A 363 -13.85 -19.46 15.32
N ALA A 364 -14.12 -18.33 14.68
CA ALA A 364 -13.13 -17.28 14.45
C ALA A 364 -12.64 -16.70 15.80
N HIS A 365 -13.56 -16.39 16.71
CA HIS A 365 -13.24 -15.85 18.04
C HIS A 365 -12.38 -16.81 18.87
N VAL A 366 -12.72 -18.09 18.86
CA VAL A 366 -11.99 -19.11 19.62
C VAL A 366 -10.61 -19.36 19.02
N THR A 367 -10.50 -19.29 17.69
CA THR A 367 -9.20 -19.38 17.01
C THR A 367 -8.26 -18.27 17.47
N GLU A 368 -8.78 -17.05 17.65
CA GLU A 368 -7.98 -15.93 18.15
C GLU A 368 -7.65 -16.08 19.63
N LYS A 369 -8.61 -16.45 20.47
CA LYS A 369 -8.36 -16.73 21.90
C LYS A 369 -7.30 -17.81 22.12
N VAL A 370 -7.33 -18.89 21.36
CA VAL A 370 -6.30 -19.95 21.43
C VAL A 370 -4.93 -19.39 21.04
N SER A 371 -4.87 -18.46 20.09
CA SER A 371 -3.65 -17.75 19.71
C SER A 371 -3.13 -16.88 20.85
N GLU A 372 -4.00 -16.06 21.44
CA GLU A 372 -3.64 -15.17 22.56
C GLU A 372 -3.13 -15.97 23.76
N GLU A 373 -3.80 -17.05 24.14
CA GLU A 373 -3.37 -17.90 25.27
C GLU A 373 -2.03 -18.61 24.97
N MET A 374 -1.79 -19.03 23.72
CA MET A 374 -0.49 -19.56 23.31
C MET A 374 0.61 -18.51 23.46
N PHE A 375 0.36 -17.27 23.03
CA PHE A 375 1.34 -16.18 23.17
C PHE A 375 1.61 -15.83 24.62
N LYS A 376 0.57 -15.72 25.45
CA LYS A 376 0.72 -15.48 26.90
C LYS A 376 1.57 -16.57 27.58
N GLU A 377 1.35 -17.84 27.26
CA GLU A 377 2.17 -18.93 27.82
C GLU A 377 3.64 -18.80 27.41
N LEU A 378 3.92 -18.44 26.15
CA LEU A 378 5.29 -18.20 25.66
C LEU A 378 5.93 -16.96 26.29
N GLU A 379 5.20 -15.86 26.44
CA GLU A 379 5.64 -14.63 27.09
C GLU A 379 5.95 -14.86 28.58
N THR A 380 5.09 -15.61 29.28
CA THR A 380 5.32 -15.93 30.70
C THR A 380 6.60 -16.73 30.90
N GLU A 381 6.93 -17.65 29.98
CA GLU A 381 8.18 -18.40 30.01
C GLU A 381 9.40 -17.52 29.71
N ASP A 382 9.23 -16.57 28.79
CA ASP A 382 10.25 -15.57 28.47
C ASP A 382 10.54 -14.69 29.69
N GLU A 383 9.51 -14.14 30.33
CA GLU A 383 9.62 -13.34 31.55
C GLU A 383 10.24 -14.13 32.72
N ALA A 384 9.93 -15.42 32.86
CA ALA A 384 10.53 -16.26 33.89
C ALA A 384 12.05 -16.40 33.68
N THR A 385 12.49 -16.46 32.43
CA THR A 385 13.91 -16.54 32.04
C THR A 385 14.61 -15.20 32.24
N VAL A 386 13.96 -14.09 31.88
CA VAL A 386 14.48 -12.72 32.12
C VAL A 386 14.67 -12.46 33.61
N ASN A 387 13.73 -12.92 34.46
CA ASN A 387 13.80 -12.74 35.91
C ASN A 387 14.72 -13.75 36.64
N GLY A 388 15.43 -14.63 35.91
CA GLY A 388 16.31 -15.64 36.51
C GLY A 388 15.59 -16.72 37.33
N LYS A 389 14.27 -16.89 37.15
CA LYS A 389 13.47 -17.91 37.88
C LYS A 389 13.63 -19.31 37.26
N THR A 390 14.12 -19.40 36.04
CA THR A 390 14.29 -20.66 35.30
C THR A 390 15.61 -20.71 34.56
N ASP A 391 16.38 -21.79 34.74
CA ASP A 391 17.62 -22.08 33.99
C ASP A 391 17.38 -22.55 32.54
N LYS A 392 16.15 -22.46 32.03
CA LYS A 392 15.85 -22.87 30.65
C LYS A 392 16.29 -21.78 29.67
N ASP A 393 16.75 -22.19 28.50
CA ASP A 393 16.99 -21.26 27.40
C ASP A 393 15.67 -20.71 26.84
N PHE A 394 15.75 -19.54 26.21
CA PHE A 394 14.63 -18.92 25.53
C PHE A 394 14.05 -19.82 24.44
N ASN A 395 12.73 -19.68 24.20
CA ASN A 395 12.09 -20.40 23.11
C ASN A 395 12.47 -19.78 21.76
N SER A 396 13.18 -20.54 20.91
CA SER A 396 13.61 -20.06 19.59
C SER A 396 12.46 -19.59 18.70
N ILE A 397 11.32 -20.30 18.71
CA ILE A 397 10.19 -19.99 17.83
C ILE A 397 9.55 -18.67 18.26
N PHE A 398 9.46 -18.44 19.57
CA PHE A 398 9.00 -17.17 20.12
C PHE A 398 9.96 -16.03 19.74
N ILE A 399 11.27 -16.22 19.92
CA ILE A 399 12.28 -15.22 19.52
C ILE A 399 12.18 -14.87 18.04
N MET A 400 12.04 -15.86 17.15
CA MET A 400 11.93 -15.61 15.69
C MET A 400 10.71 -14.76 15.34
N ALA A 401 9.61 -14.97 16.06
CA ALA A 401 8.36 -14.24 15.88
C ALA A 401 8.41 -12.83 16.47
N ASP A 402 8.84 -12.71 17.72
CA ASP A 402 8.88 -11.46 18.48
C ASP A 402 9.91 -10.47 17.89
N SER A 403 11.07 -10.98 17.46
CA SER A 403 12.06 -10.17 16.74
C SER A 403 11.57 -9.63 15.38
N GLY A 404 10.51 -10.24 14.82
CA GLY A 404 10.05 -9.96 13.47
C GLY A 404 11.01 -10.43 12.38
N ALA A 405 12.01 -11.26 12.72
CA ALA A 405 12.96 -11.84 11.77
C ALA A 405 12.27 -12.77 10.78
N ARG A 406 11.49 -13.72 11.30
CA ARG A 406 10.68 -14.66 10.51
C ARG A 406 9.61 -15.31 11.38
N GLY A 407 8.39 -15.36 10.88
CA GLY A 407 7.25 -15.85 11.67
C GLY A 407 6.25 -14.74 11.90
N SER A 408 4.97 -15.02 11.68
CA SER A 408 3.87 -14.16 12.13
C SER A 408 3.07 -14.86 13.22
N ALA A 409 2.34 -14.11 14.02
CA ALA A 409 1.43 -14.68 15.03
C ALA A 409 0.50 -15.75 14.43
N GLN A 410 0.01 -15.51 13.23
CA GLN A 410 -0.79 -16.45 12.46
C GLN A 410 -0.06 -17.74 12.08
N GLN A 411 1.25 -17.70 11.81
CA GLN A 411 2.06 -18.88 11.52
C GLN A 411 2.31 -19.71 12.78
N LEU A 412 2.66 -19.07 13.91
CA LEU A 412 2.77 -19.80 15.19
C LEU A 412 1.45 -20.44 15.60
N ARG A 413 0.34 -19.72 15.42
CA ARG A 413 -1.01 -20.24 15.67
C ARG A 413 -1.26 -21.54 14.91
N GLN A 414 -0.82 -21.64 13.65
CA GLN A 414 -0.97 -22.87 12.87
C GLN A 414 -0.02 -23.99 13.34
N LEU A 415 1.16 -23.66 13.86
CA LEU A 415 2.13 -24.63 14.35
C LEU A 415 1.70 -25.26 15.68
N ALA A 416 1.27 -24.45 16.65
CA ALA A 416 1.05 -24.89 18.03
C ALA A 416 -0.33 -24.57 18.61
N GLY A 417 -1.07 -23.60 18.06
CA GLY A 417 -2.44 -23.29 18.45
C GLY A 417 -3.46 -24.18 17.76
N MET A 418 -4.14 -23.64 16.76
CA MET A 418 -5.05 -24.36 15.86
C MET A 418 -5.00 -23.71 14.47
N ARG A 419 -5.28 -24.47 13.41
CA ARG A 419 -5.27 -23.91 12.05
C ARG A 419 -6.50 -23.04 11.76
N GLY A 420 -7.66 -23.37 12.34
CA GLY A 420 -8.88 -22.55 12.25
C GLY A 420 -9.70 -22.78 10.97
N LEU A 421 -10.42 -21.74 10.53
CA LEU A 421 -11.37 -21.79 9.41
C LEU A 421 -10.69 -21.63 8.05
N MET A 422 -11.13 -22.41 7.05
CA MET A 422 -10.59 -22.41 5.69
C MET A 422 -11.62 -21.87 4.68
N ALA A 423 -11.16 -21.28 3.59
CA ALA A 423 -12.02 -20.81 2.50
C ALA A 423 -12.15 -21.84 1.37
N LYS A 424 -13.35 -21.96 0.80
CA LYS A 424 -13.63 -22.69 -0.44
C LYS A 424 -13.06 -21.93 -1.65
N PRO A 425 -12.91 -22.59 -2.82
CA PRO A 425 -12.54 -21.90 -4.05
C PRO A 425 -13.55 -20.79 -4.45
N SER A 426 -14.81 -20.91 -4.06
CA SER A 426 -15.85 -19.88 -4.25
C SER A 426 -15.61 -18.61 -3.43
N GLY A 427 -14.80 -18.68 -2.36
CA GLY A 427 -14.61 -17.59 -1.38
C GLY A 427 -15.39 -17.76 -0.09
N GLU A 428 -16.40 -18.64 -0.07
CA GLU A 428 -17.16 -18.96 1.16
C GLU A 428 -16.28 -19.66 2.20
N ILE A 429 -16.54 -19.41 3.49
CA ILE A 429 -15.84 -20.08 4.58
C ILE A 429 -16.44 -21.47 4.83
N ILE A 430 -15.61 -22.45 5.14
CA ILE A 430 -16.07 -23.79 5.52
C ILE A 430 -16.40 -23.76 7.01
N GLU A 431 -17.65 -24.07 7.37
CA GLU A 431 -18.13 -24.04 8.76
C GLU A 431 -17.42 -25.04 9.68
N THR A 432 -16.81 -26.08 9.11
CA THR A 432 -16.01 -27.08 9.84
C THR A 432 -14.56 -26.60 9.95
N PRO A 433 -14.09 -26.17 11.14
CA PRO A 433 -12.72 -25.70 11.32
C PRO A 433 -11.73 -26.87 11.40
N ILE A 434 -10.44 -26.54 11.23
CA ILE A 434 -9.34 -27.43 11.55
C ILE A 434 -8.87 -27.10 12.98
N THR A 435 -9.32 -27.92 13.94
CA THR A 435 -8.97 -27.79 15.36
C THR A 435 -7.55 -28.24 15.68
N ALA A 436 -6.99 -29.11 14.83
CA ALA A 436 -5.61 -29.57 14.95
C ALA A 436 -4.60 -28.50 14.50
N ASN A 437 -3.37 -28.61 14.98
CA ASN A 437 -2.21 -27.84 14.52
C ASN A 437 -1.18 -28.75 13.82
N PHE A 438 -0.09 -28.18 13.30
CA PHE A 438 0.94 -28.97 12.62
C PHE A 438 1.71 -29.91 13.55
N ARG A 439 1.88 -29.55 14.83
CA ARG A 439 2.54 -30.42 15.83
C ARG A 439 1.72 -31.68 16.12
N GLU A 440 0.40 -31.55 16.24
CA GLU A 440 -0.55 -32.65 16.48
C GLU A 440 -0.76 -33.52 15.23
N GLY A 441 -0.59 -32.93 14.04
CA GLY A 441 -0.88 -33.56 12.76
C GLY A 441 -2.33 -33.36 12.31
N LEU A 442 -2.56 -33.49 11.00
CA LEU A 442 -3.88 -33.29 10.40
C LEU A 442 -4.49 -34.63 9.99
N SER A 443 -5.79 -34.80 10.23
CA SER A 443 -6.53 -35.92 9.65
C SER A 443 -6.66 -35.78 8.13
N VAL A 444 -6.97 -36.88 7.43
CA VAL A 444 -7.11 -36.87 5.95
C VAL A 444 -8.15 -35.84 5.50
N ILE A 445 -9.27 -35.71 6.22
CA ILE A 445 -10.34 -34.75 5.90
C ILE A 445 -9.86 -33.32 6.13
N GLN A 446 -9.23 -33.04 7.28
CA GLN A 446 -8.71 -31.69 7.59
C GLN A 446 -7.63 -31.27 6.59
N TYR A 447 -6.73 -32.19 6.24
CA TYR A 447 -5.73 -31.95 5.21
C TYR A 447 -6.39 -31.65 3.86
N PHE A 448 -7.35 -32.47 3.42
CA PHE A 448 -8.08 -32.27 2.17
C PHE A 448 -8.81 -30.91 2.11
N ILE A 449 -9.47 -30.51 3.20
CA ILE A 449 -10.11 -29.19 3.33
C ILE A 449 -9.06 -28.08 3.11
N SER A 450 -7.88 -28.19 3.76
CA SER A 450 -6.81 -27.19 3.62
C SER A 450 -6.24 -27.06 2.19
N THR A 451 -6.32 -28.13 1.37
CA THR A 451 -5.78 -28.11 0.00
C THR A 451 -6.51 -27.16 -0.93
N HIS A 452 -7.80 -26.90 -0.69
CA HIS A 452 -8.61 -26.02 -1.54
C HIS A 452 -8.12 -24.58 -1.47
N GLY A 453 -7.93 -24.06 -0.25
CA GLY A 453 -7.39 -22.73 -0.02
C GLY A 453 -5.96 -22.59 -0.56
N ALA A 454 -5.10 -23.56 -0.26
CA ALA A 454 -3.70 -23.56 -0.74
C ALA A 454 -3.61 -23.56 -2.28
N ARG A 455 -4.38 -24.40 -2.96
CA ARG A 455 -4.39 -24.46 -4.44
C ARG A 455 -4.92 -23.17 -5.06
N LYS A 456 -6.01 -22.61 -4.50
CA LYS A 456 -6.55 -21.32 -4.98
C LYS A 456 -5.51 -20.21 -4.79
N GLY A 457 -4.85 -20.13 -3.64
CA GLY A 457 -3.78 -19.17 -3.38
C GLY A 457 -2.65 -19.25 -4.41
N LEU A 458 -2.14 -20.45 -4.70
CA LEU A 458 -1.11 -20.67 -5.72
C LEU A 458 -1.57 -20.26 -7.13
N ALA A 459 -2.80 -20.64 -7.52
CA ALA A 459 -3.35 -20.30 -8.83
C ALA A 459 -3.56 -18.79 -8.99
N ASP A 460 -4.09 -18.13 -7.96
CA ASP A 460 -4.30 -16.68 -7.94
C ASP A 460 -2.96 -15.94 -8.05
N THR A 461 -1.92 -16.35 -7.33
CA THR A 461 -0.57 -15.76 -7.44
C THR A 461 -0.03 -15.88 -8.87
N ALA A 462 -0.14 -17.04 -9.49
CA ALA A 462 0.35 -17.26 -10.85
C ALA A 462 -0.40 -16.41 -11.90
N LEU A 463 -1.70 -16.19 -11.72
CA LEU A 463 -2.53 -15.43 -12.67
C LEU A 463 -2.50 -13.92 -12.42
N LYS A 464 -2.61 -13.49 -11.16
CA LYS A 464 -2.76 -12.07 -10.78
C LYS A 464 -1.45 -11.28 -10.90
N THR A 465 -0.29 -11.92 -10.77
CA THR A 465 1.02 -11.26 -10.96
C THR A 465 1.14 -10.60 -12.35
N ALA A 466 0.60 -11.24 -13.39
CA ALA A 466 0.59 -10.68 -14.74
C ALA A 466 -0.26 -9.39 -14.86
N ASN A 467 -1.33 -9.28 -14.07
CA ASN A 467 -2.21 -8.10 -14.07
C ASN A 467 -1.52 -6.91 -13.41
N SER A 468 -0.77 -7.13 -12.33
CA SER A 468 -0.03 -6.05 -11.66
C SER A 468 1.06 -5.46 -12.56
N GLY A 469 1.92 -6.30 -13.15
CA GLY A 469 2.94 -5.81 -14.09
C GLY A 469 2.35 -5.11 -15.31
N TYR A 470 1.15 -5.51 -15.73
CA TYR A 470 0.42 -4.83 -16.79
C TYR A 470 -0.16 -3.47 -16.34
N LEU A 471 -0.65 -3.35 -15.10
CA LEU A 471 -1.05 -2.07 -14.52
C LEU A 471 0.14 -1.11 -14.39
N THR A 472 1.26 -1.55 -13.81
CA THR A 472 2.49 -0.75 -13.68
C THR A 472 2.91 -0.17 -15.02
N ARG A 473 2.89 -1.01 -16.06
CA ARG A 473 3.16 -0.57 -17.43
C ARG A 473 2.20 0.56 -17.86
N ARG A 474 0.88 0.38 -17.69
CA ARG A 474 -0.11 1.40 -18.07
C ARG A 474 0.10 2.71 -17.32
N LEU A 475 0.46 2.64 -16.04
CA LEU A 475 0.75 3.81 -15.22
C LEU A 475 1.99 4.56 -15.76
N VAL A 476 3.08 3.86 -16.07
CA VAL A 476 4.27 4.46 -16.69
C VAL A 476 3.93 5.09 -18.03
N ASP A 477 3.11 4.41 -18.85
CA ASP A 477 2.74 4.87 -20.18
C ASP A 477 1.95 6.19 -20.15
N VAL A 478 1.20 6.45 -19.07
CA VAL A 478 0.46 7.70 -18.85
C VAL A 478 1.32 8.78 -18.18
N ALA A 479 2.18 8.38 -17.23
CA ALA A 479 2.88 9.32 -16.36
C ALA A 479 4.28 9.72 -16.85
N GLN A 480 4.85 9.03 -17.84
CA GLN A 480 6.23 9.27 -18.32
C GLN A 480 6.56 10.72 -18.72
N ASP A 481 5.58 11.53 -19.11
CA ASP A 481 5.79 12.93 -19.52
C ASP A 481 5.87 13.89 -18.31
N MET A 482 5.69 13.37 -17.08
CA MET A 482 5.75 14.12 -15.84
C MET A 482 7.17 14.14 -15.29
N ILE A 483 7.86 15.24 -15.59
CA ILE A 483 9.26 15.50 -15.21
C ILE A 483 9.30 16.85 -14.47
N VAL A 484 10.20 17.00 -13.51
CA VAL A 484 10.41 18.30 -12.86
C VAL A 484 11.15 19.25 -13.80
N GLN A 485 10.59 20.44 -14.07
CA GLN A 485 11.14 21.37 -15.07
C GLN A 485 11.51 22.75 -14.51
N GLU A 486 10.89 23.18 -13.41
CA GLU A 486 11.07 24.52 -12.84
C GLU A 486 10.94 24.48 -11.32
N ASP A 487 11.43 25.52 -10.63
CA ASP A 487 11.45 25.53 -9.15
C ASP A 487 10.06 25.82 -8.56
N ASP A 488 9.39 26.86 -9.06
CA ASP A 488 8.08 27.30 -8.58
C ASP A 488 7.17 27.71 -9.75
N CYS A 489 5.94 27.20 -9.76
CA CYS A 489 4.92 27.59 -10.73
C CYS A 489 4.13 28.84 -10.30
N GLY A 490 4.29 29.31 -9.06
CA GLY A 490 3.62 30.50 -8.53
C GLY A 490 2.14 30.29 -8.20
N THR A 491 1.66 29.05 -8.15
CA THR A 491 0.25 28.76 -7.86
C THR A 491 -0.15 29.16 -6.43
N LEU A 492 -1.31 29.81 -6.30
CA LEU A 492 -1.96 30.09 -5.02
C LEU A 492 -3.02 29.03 -4.67
N LYS A 493 -3.17 28.00 -5.50
CA LYS A 493 -4.10 26.89 -5.28
C LYS A 493 -3.38 25.77 -4.54
N GLY A 494 -4.01 25.28 -3.48
CA GLY A 494 -3.54 24.11 -2.73
C GLY A 494 -4.71 23.24 -2.27
N ILE A 495 -4.37 22.06 -1.78
CA ILE A 495 -5.31 21.10 -1.24
C ILE A 495 -5.31 21.19 0.29
N GLU A 496 -6.46 20.94 0.89
CA GLU A 496 -6.62 20.83 2.35
C GLU A 496 -6.33 19.38 2.75
N ALA A 497 -5.21 19.18 3.46
CA ALA A 497 -4.81 17.88 3.99
C ALA A 497 -5.44 17.66 5.36
N VAL A 498 -6.08 16.50 5.53
CA VAL A 498 -6.72 16.03 6.77
C VAL A 498 -6.34 14.58 7.04
N SER A 499 -6.40 14.14 8.30
CA SER A 499 -6.25 12.73 8.64
C SER A 499 -7.28 11.86 7.90
N LEU A 500 -6.86 10.71 7.40
CA LEU A 500 -7.75 9.76 6.73
C LEU A 500 -8.41 8.88 7.80
N VAL A 501 -9.73 9.00 7.94
CA VAL A 501 -10.53 8.29 8.95
C VAL A 501 -11.52 7.38 8.25
N GLU A 502 -11.53 6.09 8.59
CA GLU A 502 -12.54 5.13 8.14
C GLU A 502 -13.19 4.50 9.37
N ALA A 503 -14.53 4.47 9.43
CA ALA A 503 -15.29 3.86 10.51
C ALA A 503 -14.89 4.32 11.94
N GLY A 504 -14.34 5.53 12.10
CA GLY A 504 -13.88 6.07 13.38
C GLY A 504 -12.44 5.71 13.78
N GLU A 505 -11.72 4.96 12.96
CA GLU A 505 -10.30 4.71 13.11
C GLU A 505 -9.48 5.59 12.17
N ILE A 506 -8.39 6.17 12.69
CA ILE A 506 -7.44 6.94 11.89
C ILE A 506 -6.55 5.93 11.15
N ILE A 507 -6.76 5.78 9.85
CA ILE A 507 -5.93 4.92 8.98
C ILE A 507 -4.59 5.60 8.72
N GLN A 508 -4.61 6.90 8.45
CA GLN A 508 -3.41 7.69 8.15
C GLN A 508 -3.47 9.02 8.91
N PRO A 509 -2.53 9.28 9.83
CA PRO A 509 -2.49 10.53 10.56
C PRO A 509 -2.05 11.69 9.64
N LEU A 510 -2.41 12.92 10.04
CA LEU A 510 -2.07 14.13 9.30
C LEU A 510 -0.55 14.25 9.08
N GLY A 511 0.26 13.99 10.11
CA GLY A 511 1.72 14.11 10.04
C GLY A 511 2.35 13.29 8.93
N GLU A 512 1.87 12.05 8.71
CA GLU A 512 2.36 11.20 7.63
C GLU A 512 1.95 11.72 6.24
N ARG A 513 0.80 12.40 6.11
CA ARG A 513 0.32 12.94 4.83
C ARG A 513 1.08 14.20 4.41
N ILE A 514 1.43 15.05 5.37
CA ILE A 514 2.10 16.34 5.12
C ILE A 514 3.62 16.19 5.03
N LEU A 515 4.20 15.11 5.53
CA LEU A 515 5.66 14.90 5.51
C LEU A 515 6.24 15.02 4.10
N GLY A 516 7.25 15.88 3.95
CA GLY A 516 7.93 16.16 2.68
C GLY A 516 7.06 16.86 1.65
N ARG A 517 6.00 17.56 2.08
CA ARG A 517 5.19 18.48 1.28
C ARG A 517 5.54 19.93 1.60
N THR A 518 5.04 20.83 0.78
CA THR A 518 5.25 22.27 0.93
C THR A 518 3.95 22.90 1.44
N VAL A 519 4.02 23.69 2.51
CA VAL A 519 2.85 24.44 3.01
C VAL A 519 2.53 25.61 2.09
N LEU A 520 1.25 25.89 1.88
CA LEU A 520 0.82 27.01 1.04
C LEU A 520 0.76 28.32 1.81
N GLU A 521 0.33 28.26 3.07
CA GLU A 521 0.11 29.40 3.96
C GLU A 521 0.88 29.19 5.27
N ASP A 522 1.13 30.27 6.02
CA ASP A 522 1.77 30.20 7.33
C ASP A 522 0.92 29.34 8.27
N VAL A 523 1.54 28.30 8.85
CA VAL A 523 0.90 27.45 9.85
C VAL A 523 1.17 28.04 11.21
N ILE A 524 0.12 28.54 11.86
CA ILE A 524 0.20 29.22 13.15
C ILE A 524 -0.39 28.29 14.21
N ASP A 525 0.27 28.19 15.36
CA ASP A 525 -0.28 27.52 16.53
C ASP A 525 -1.48 28.34 17.06
N PRO A 526 -2.69 27.75 17.14
CA PRO A 526 -3.89 28.45 17.59
C PRO A 526 -3.83 28.93 19.06
N PHE A 527 -2.93 28.40 19.89
CA PHE A 527 -2.83 28.76 21.31
C PHE A 527 -1.72 29.76 21.59
N THR A 528 -0.51 29.53 21.04
CA THR A 528 0.66 30.39 21.29
C THR A 528 0.73 31.56 20.31
N GLY A 529 0.15 31.41 19.12
CA GLY A 529 0.29 32.38 18.02
C GLY A 529 1.65 32.29 17.31
N ASP A 530 2.48 31.30 17.66
CA ASP A 530 3.78 31.10 17.03
C ASP A 530 3.63 30.49 15.63
N VAL A 531 4.46 30.95 14.69
CA VAL A 531 4.51 30.41 13.33
C VAL A 531 5.32 29.11 13.34
N LEU A 532 4.64 27.98 13.21
CA LEU A 532 5.24 26.64 13.18
C LEU A 532 5.93 26.34 11.84
N ALA A 533 5.33 26.80 10.74
CA ALA A 533 5.87 26.67 9.39
C ALA A 533 5.52 27.91 8.57
N LYS A 534 6.48 28.42 7.79
CA LYS A 534 6.26 29.57 6.90
C LYS A 534 5.71 29.10 5.56
N ALA A 535 4.92 29.93 4.88
CA ALA A 535 4.47 29.69 3.53
C ALA A 535 5.65 29.31 2.61
N ASP A 536 5.42 28.32 1.73
CA ASP A 536 6.42 27.73 0.85
C ASP A 536 7.59 26.98 1.51
N SER A 537 7.56 26.74 2.83
CA SER A 537 8.56 25.90 3.49
C SER A 537 8.27 24.41 3.29
N LEU A 538 9.34 23.61 3.27
CA LEU A 538 9.23 22.16 3.35
C LEU A 538 8.76 21.74 4.74
N VAL A 539 7.94 20.70 4.80
CA VAL A 539 7.52 20.06 6.05
C VAL A 539 8.46 18.90 6.35
N ASP A 540 9.34 19.12 7.33
CA ASP A 540 10.29 18.13 7.84
C ASP A 540 9.75 17.45 9.10
N GLU A 541 10.44 16.42 9.59
CA GLU A 541 10.02 15.62 10.75
C GLU A 541 9.80 16.48 12.02
N GLU A 542 10.65 17.47 12.26
CA GLU A 542 10.51 18.39 13.40
C GLU A 542 9.25 19.26 13.28
N THR A 543 8.97 19.75 12.07
CA THR A 543 7.77 20.54 11.78
C THR A 543 6.51 19.70 11.96
N VAL A 544 6.54 18.43 11.56
CA VAL A 544 5.43 17.51 11.80
C VAL A 544 5.15 17.35 13.29
N VAL A 545 6.18 17.10 14.10
CA VAL A 545 6.03 16.96 15.56
C VAL A 545 5.47 18.24 16.18
N ALA A 546 5.93 19.41 15.74
CA ALA A 546 5.41 20.70 16.19
C ALA A 546 3.91 20.87 15.85
N ILE A 547 3.51 20.50 14.63
CA ILE A 547 2.12 20.54 14.16
C ILE A 547 1.22 19.58 14.95
N GLU A 548 1.69 18.35 15.18
CA GLU A 548 0.94 17.34 15.93
C GLU A 548 0.76 17.76 17.40
N ASN A 549 1.79 18.33 18.02
CA ASN A 549 1.73 18.85 19.39
C ASN A 549 0.79 20.05 19.52
N ALA A 550 0.72 20.91 18.50
CA ALA A 550 -0.24 22.02 18.45
C ALA A 550 -1.70 21.54 18.24
N GLY A 551 -1.90 20.27 17.88
CA GLY A 551 -3.23 19.68 17.69
C GLY A 551 -3.97 20.24 16.47
N ILE A 552 -3.24 20.61 15.42
CA ILE A 552 -3.82 21.13 14.18
C ILE A 552 -4.42 19.97 13.38
N GLU A 553 -5.71 20.07 13.04
CA GLU A 553 -6.43 18.99 12.33
C GLU A 553 -6.34 19.09 10.80
N LYS A 554 -6.05 20.29 10.28
CA LYS A 554 -6.09 20.57 8.85
C LYS A 554 -5.05 21.59 8.40
N ILE A 555 -4.43 21.35 7.25
CA ILE A 555 -3.37 22.22 6.69
C ILE A 555 -3.55 22.37 5.18
N ARG A 556 -3.35 23.59 4.67
CA ARG A 556 -3.30 23.84 3.22
C ARG A 556 -1.89 23.58 2.69
N ILE A 557 -1.77 22.61 1.79
CA ILE A 557 -0.50 22.22 1.16
C ILE A 557 -0.52 22.43 -0.34
N ARG A 558 0.65 22.65 -0.93
CA ARG A 558 0.85 22.57 -2.38
C ARG A 558 0.82 21.11 -2.82
N SER A 559 0.24 20.87 -3.99
CA SER A 559 0.08 19.52 -4.55
C SER A 559 0.45 19.48 -6.02
N CYS A 560 0.81 18.29 -6.50
CA CYS A 560 0.97 18.02 -7.92
C CYS A 560 -0.33 18.30 -8.69
N LEU A 561 -1.49 18.13 -8.06
CA LEU A 561 -2.81 18.36 -8.67
C LEU A 561 -3.02 19.83 -9.07
N THR A 562 -2.66 20.77 -8.19
CA THR A 562 -2.90 22.22 -8.37
C THR A 562 -1.77 22.96 -9.06
N CYS A 563 -0.72 22.25 -9.47
CA CYS A 563 0.46 22.83 -10.13
C CYS A 563 0.09 23.45 -11.49
N GLU A 564 0.50 24.70 -11.72
CA GLU A 564 0.21 25.44 -12.96
C GLU A 564 1.39 25.45 -13.96
N SER A 565 2.39 24.58 -13.73
CA SER A 565 3.54 24.44 -14.63
C SER A 565 3.15 24.10 -16.06
N LYS A 566 3.85 24.69 -17.04
CA LYS A 566 3.57 24.51 -18.49
C LYS A 566 3.85 23.08 -18.96
N GLN A 567 4.86 22.42 -18.39
CA GLN A 567 5.25 21.05 -18.69
C GLN A 567 5.73 20.38 -17.41
N GLY A 568 5.16 19.21 -17.10
CA GLY A 568 5.52 18.47 -15.90
C GLY A 568 5.01 19.09 -14.60
N VAL A 569 5.90 19.23 -13.61
CA VAL A 569 5.61 19.75 -12.26
C VAL A 569 6.78 20.63 -11.80
N CYS A 570 6.53 21.59 -10.92
CA CYS A 570 7.58 22.35 -10.25
C CYS A 570 8.08 21.65 -8.97
N ILE A 571 9.27 22.02 -8.51
CA ILE A 571 9.88 21.50 -7.27
C ILE A 571 8.95 21.72 -6.07
N LYS A 572 8.44 22.94 -5.87
CA LYS A 572 7.60 23.27 -4.71
C LYS A 572 6.27 22.50 -4.64
N CYS A 573 5.64 22.18 -5.77
CA CYS A 573 4.39 21.40 -5.78
C CYS A 573 4.60 19.91 -5.53
N TYR A 574 5.79 19.38 -5.84
CA TYR A 574 6.14 17.99 -5.56
C TYR A 574 6.71 17.82 -4.12
N GLY A 575 7.52 18.78 -3.69
CA GLY A 575 8.20 18.80 -2.39
C GLY A 575 9.46 17.93 -2.36
N ARG A 576 9.59 17.14 -1.29
CA ARG A 576 10.76 16.29 -1.02
C ARG A 576 10.81 15.07 -1.94
N ASN A 577 12.01 14.73 -2.43
CA ASN A 577 12.32 13.43 -3.00
C ASN A 577 12.46 12.40 -1.89
N MET A 578 11.64 11.34 -1.92
CA MET A 578 11.62 10.31 -0.89
C MET A 578 12.85 9.40 -0.94
N ALA A 579 13.59 9.34 -2.04
CA ALA A 579 14.79 8.51 -2.13
C ALA A 579 16.04 9.18 -1.52
N THR A 580 16.12 10.52 -1.54
CA THR A 580 17.27 11.29 -1.03
C THR A 580 16.95 12.09 0.22
N LEU A 581 15.66 12.27 0.55
CA LEU A 581 15.20 13.10 1.65
C LEU A 581 15.60 14.59 1.55
N GLU A 582 15.80 15.06 0.33
CA GLU A 582 16.05 16.46 0.00
C GLU A 582 14.97 16.99 -0.97
N TRP A 583 15.05 18.25 -1.36
CA TRP A 583 14.20 18.78 -2.42
C TRP A 583 14.37 17.96 -3.71
N VAL A 584 13.28 17.81 -4.48
CA VAL A 584 13.39 17.19 -5.78
C VAL A 584 14.19 18.07 -6.75
N GLU A 585 15.06 17.47 -7.54
CA GLU A 585 15.90 18.18 -8.50
C GLU A 585 15.21 18.38 -9.85
N VAL A 586 15.63 19.41 -10.59
CA VAL A 586 15.20 19.62 -11.97
C VAL A 586 15.68 18.45 -12.83
N GLY A 587 14.78 17.91 -13.64
CA GLY A 587 15.02 16.74 -14.49
C GLY A 587 14.58 15.41 -13.89
N GLU A 588 14.19 15.35 -12.61
CA GLU A 588 13.76 14.07 -12.00
C GLU A 588 12.45 13.56 -12.65
N PRO A 589 12.41 12.30 -13.12
CA PRO A 589 11.24 11.73 -13.80
C PRO A 589 10.18 11.24 -12.79
N VAL A 590 9.59 12.18 -12.05
CA VAL A 590 8.61 11.90 -10.98
C VAL A 590 7.41 11.07 -11.41
N GLY A 591 7.00 11.14 -12.67
CA GLY A 591 5.92 10.31 -13.20
C GLY A 591 6.26 8.82 -13.29
N VAL A 592 7.50 8.49 -13.69
CA VAL A 592 7.96 7.09 -13.74
C VAL A 592 8.10 6.55 -12.32
N ILE A 593 8.64 7.36 -11.40
CA ILE A 593 8.78 7.00 -9.99
C ILE A 593 7.40 6.74 -9.38
N ALA A 594 6.44 7.64 -9.58
CA ALA A 594 5.08 7.48 -9.09
C ALA A 594 4.41 6.20 -9.60
N ALA A 595 4.53 5.92 -10.90
CA ALA A 595 3.98 4.71 -11.51
C ALA A 595 4.60 3.43 -10.94
N GLN A 596 5.92 3.43 -10.67
CA GLN A 596 6.62 2.30 -10.04
C GLN A 596 6.24 2.14 -8.57
N SER A 597 6.16 3.24 -7.82
CA SER A 597 5.79 3.26 -6.41
C SER A 597 4.36 2.78 -6.14
N ILE A 598 3.47 2.89 -7.12
CA ILE A 598 2.11 2.31 -7.09
C ILE A 598 2.14 0.85 -7.59
N GLY A 599 2.87 0.61 -8.68
CA GLY A 599 2.86 -0.67 -9.39
C GLY A 599 3.59 -1.82 -8.69
N GLU A 600 4.77 -1.58 -8.12
CA GLU A 600 5.54 -2.62 -7.42
C GLU A 600 4.77 -3.18 -6.22
N PRO A 601 4.26 -2.34 -5.28
CA PRO A 601 3.48 -2.87 -4.17
C PRO A 601 2.15 -3.47 -4.63
N GLY A 602 1.63 -3.06 -5.80
CA GLY A 602 0.47 -3.69 -6.44
C GLY A 602 0.65 -5.19 -6.67
N THR A 603 1.88 -5.68 -6.87
CA THR A 603 2.16 -7.14 -6.89
C THR A 603 2.00 -7.75 -5.51
N GLN A 604 2.43 -7.05 -4.46
CA GLN A 604 2.30 -7.50 -3.08
C GLN A 604 0.84 -7.59 -2.64
N LEU A 605 -0.06 -6.71 -3.12
CA LEU A 605 -1.51 -6.82 -2.88
C LEU A 605 -2.07 -8.16 -3.39
N THR A 606 -1.47 -8.73 -4.43
CA THR A 606 -1.88 -10.03 -4.99
C THR A 606 -1.16 -11.21 -4.33
N MET A 607 0.05 -11.00 -3.81
CA MET A 607 0.86 -12.03 -3.16
C MET A 607 0.57 -12.19 -1.67
N ARG A 608 0.18 -11.14 -0.92
CA ARG A 608 -0.18 -11.30 0.51
C ARG A 608 -1.44 -12.14 0.70
N THR A 609 -2.32 -12.19 -0.30
CA THR A 609 -3.44 -13.15 -0.35
C THR A 609 -2.95 -14.61 -0.30
N PHE A 610 -1.69 -14.90 -0.67
CA PHE A 610 -1.11 -16.24 -0.59
C PHE A 610 -0.85 -16.70 0.85
N HIS A 611 -0.26 -15.84 1.69
CA HIS A 611 0.05 -16.17 3.08
C HIS A 611 -1.20 -16.32 3.94
N ILE A 612 -2.27 -15.59 3.57
CA ILE A 612 -3.56 -15.63 4.25
C ILE A 612 -4.49 -16.67 3.60
N GLY A 613 -4.31 -17.01 2.32
CA GLY A 613 -5.26 -17.77 1.47
C GLY A 613 -5.57 -19.20 1.92
N GLY A 614 -4.91 -19.71 2.95
CA GLY A 614 -5.31 -20.92 3.65
C GLY A 614 -6.34 -20.68 4.75
N THR A 615 -6.20 -19.60 5.51
CA THR A 615 -6.97 -19.30 6.73
C THR A 615 -7.84 -18.06 6.55
N ALA A 616 -9.15 -18.20 6.71
CA ALA A 616 -10.03 -17.04 6.76
C ALA A 616 -9.82 -16.33 8.10
N SER A 617 -9.32 -15.10 8.07
CA SER A 617 -9.31 -14.19 9.22
C SER A 617 -10.25 -13.06 8.88
N ARG A 618 -11.47 -13.13 9.41
CA ARG A 618 -12.47 -12.08 9.23
C ARG A 618 -12.03 -10.91 10.11
N VAL A 619 -12.00 -9.70 9.56
CA VAL A 619 -11.96 -8.49 10.40
C VAL A 619 -13.26 -8.51 11.19
N ILE A 620 -13.14 -8.63 12.51
CA ILE A 620 -14.29 -8.68 13.40
C ILE A 620 -15.03 -7.35 13.23
N GLU A 621 -16.24 -7.38 12.71
CA GLU A 621 -17.09 -6.20 12.71
C GLU A 621 -17.41 -5.88 14.18
N GLN A 622 -16.91 -4.75 14.66
CA GLN A 622 -17.19 -4.30 16.02
C GLN A 622 -18.70 -4.11 16.16
N THR A 623 -19.30 -4.86 17.08
CA THR A 623 -20.72 -4.73 17.43
C THR A 623 -20.96 -3.63 18.46
N THR A 624 -19.88 -3.07 19.02
CA THR A 624 -19.90 -2.11 20.11
C THR A 624 -18.93 -0.96 19.87
N LEU A 625 -19.32 0.25 20.29
CA LEU A 625 -18.45 1.43 20.34
C LEU A 625 -18.08 1.72 21.79
N ASN A 626 -16.78 1.83 22.08
CA ASN A 626 -16.25 2.16 23.41
C ASN A 626 -15.50 3.50 23.37
N THR A 627 -15.61 4.32 24.43
CA THR A 627 -14.82 5.58 24.54
C THR A 627 -13.36 5.28 24.89
N LYS A 628 -12.40 6.04 24.34
CA LYS A 628 -10.96 5.85 24.59
C LYS A 628 -10.38 6.82 25.62
N ARG A 629 -11.00 7.99 25.84
CA ARG A 629 -10.42 9.05 26.69
C ARG A 629 -11.30 9.49 27.85
N GLY A 630 -12.51 8.95 27.94
CA GLY A 630 -13.49 9.31 28.97
C GLY A 630 -13.93 10.78 28.93
N GLY A 631 -15.14 11.05 29.42
CA GLY A 631 -15.69 12.39 29.48
C GLY A 631 -17.20 12.44 29.33
N ILE A 632 -17.73 13.66 29.18
CA ILE A 632 -19.16 13.92 29.17
C ILE A 632 -19.71 13.62 27.78
N VAL A 633 -20.59 12.62 27.69
CA VAL A 633 -21.27 12.25 26.45
C VAL A 633 -22.33 13.29 26.10
N LYS A 634 -22.36 13.74 24.86
CA LYS A 634 -23.34 14.68 24.33
C LYS A 634 -23.91 14.21 23.00
N TYR A 635 -25.23 14.29 22.88
CA TYR A 635 -25.94 13.94 21.65
C TYR A 635 -26.00 15.14 20.70
N LEU A 636 -25.47 14.97 19.49
CA LEU A 636 -25.55 15.95 18.41
C LEU A 636 -26.45 15.43 17.30
N GLY A 637 -27.64 16.00 17.20
CA GLY A 637 -28.59 15.65 16.16
C GLY A 637 -29.13 14.21 16.27
N LEU A 638 -29.01 13.54 17.41
CA LEU A 638 -29.59 12.21 17.64
C LEU A 638 -31.05 12.30 18.07
N ARG A 639 -31.91 11.53 17.40
CA ARG A 639 -33.29 11.27 17.82
C ARG A 639 -33.34 9.88 18.44
N THR A 640 -33.71 9.81 19.71
CA THR A 640 -33.73 8.55 20.48
C THR A 640 -35.14 8.21 20.94
N LEU A 641 -35.43 6.92 21.03
CA LEU A 641 -36.69 6.39 21.54
C LEU A 641 -36.41 5.36 22.64
N LYS A 642 -37.20 5.35 23.71
CA LYS A 642 -37.11 4.33 24.76
C LYS A 642 -38.10 3.21 24.49
N ASN A 643 -37.60 1.97 24.39
CA ASN A 643 -38.45 0.79 24.23
C ASN A 643 -39.07 0.37 25.58
N LYS A 644 -40.03 -0.57 25.56
CA LYS A 644 -40.67 -1.18 26.75
C LYS A 644 -39.65 -1.75 27.75
N ASP A 645 -38.53 -2.27 27.27
CA ASP A 645 -37.46 -2.84 28.09
C ASP A 645 -36.54 -1.77 28.72
N GLY A 646 -36.81 -0.48 28.50
CA GLY A 646 -36.03 0.64 29.04
C GLY A 646 -34.77 0.99 28.24
N GLU A 647 -34.48 0.26 27.17
CA GLU A 647 -33.34 0.52 26.27
C GLU A 647 -33.57 1.79 25.42
N ILE A 648 -32.51 2.59 25.24
CA ILE A 648 -32.52 3.79 24.38
C ILE A 648 -32.07 3.38 22.98
N ILE A 649 -32.92 3.59 21.98
CA ILE A 649 -32.68 3.20 20.59
C ILE A 649 -32.59 4.44 19.70
N VAL A 650 -31.65 4.45 18.76
CA VAL A 650 -31.45 5.55 17.80
C VAL A 650 -32.40 5.41 16.60
N MET A 651 -33.12 6.48 16.29
CA MET A 651 -34.16 6.51 15.26
C MET A 651 -33.79 7.32 14.01
N ASN A 652 -32.62 7.93 13.96
CA ASN A 652 -32.14 8.67 12.79
C ASN A 652 -30.69 8.33 12.45
N ARG A 653 -30.30 8.53 11.19
CA ARG A 653 -28.96 8.15 10.68
C ARG A 653 -27.91 9.26 10.82
N ASN A 654 -28.32 10.52 10.82
CA ASN A 654 -27.41 11.67 10.77
C ASN A 654 -27.03 12.18 12.18
N GLY A 655 -27.18 11.33 13.20
CA GLY A 655 -26.84 11.65 14.58
C GLY A 655 -25.40 11.27 14.92
N SER A 656 -24.74 12.11 15.70
CA SER A 656 -23.41 11.82 16.24
C SER A 656 -23.41 11.92 17.76
N LEU A 657 -22.57 11.10 18.38
CA LEU A 657 -22.32 11.07 19.81
C LEU A 657 -20.92 11.61 20.05
N VAL A 658 -20.83 12.69 20.82
CA VAL A 658 -19.56 13.38 21.10
C VAL A 658 -19.19 13.20 22.56
N VAL A 659 -17.93 12.91 22.84
CA VAL A 659 -17.38 12.91 24.20
C VAL A 659 -16.67 14.23 24.39
N GLN A 660 -17.10 15.03 25.36
CA GLN A 660 -16.57 16.36 25.67
C GLN A 660 -15.78 16.35 26.98
N ASP A 661 -14.80 17.24 27.09
CA ASP A 661 -14.13 17.53 28.37
C ASP A 661 -14.99 18.42 29.27
N ALA A 662 -14.57 18.61 30.52
CA ALA A 662 -15.23 19.51 31.47
C ALA A 662 -15.33 20.98 30.98
N SER A 663 -14.48 21.38 30.02
CA SER A 663 -14.47 22.70 29.37
C SER A 663 -15.39 22.82 28.14
N GLY A 664 -16.09 21.75 27.76
CA GLY A 664 -16.95 21.70 26.58
C GLY A 664 -16.22 21.45 25.25
N ARG A 665 -14.90 21.21 25.29
CA ARG A 665 -14.09 20.82 24.12
C ARG A 665 -14.41 19.38 23.71
N GLU A 666 -14.69 19.16 22.43
CA GLU A 666 -14.89 17.81 21.88
C GLU A 666 -13.56 17.03 21.91
N LYS A 667 -13.54 15.88 22.58
CA LYS A 667 -12.42 14.93 22.58
C LYS A 667 -12.59 13.86 21.50
N GLU A 668 -13.82 13.35 21.36
CA GLU A 668 -14.15 12.25 20.45
C GLU A 668 -15.51 12.51 19.80
N ARG A 669 -15.67 12.12 18.53
CA ARG A 669 -16.94 12.19 17.80
C ARG A 669 -17.18 10.86 17.11
N TYR A 670 -18.33 10.24 17.40
CA TYR A 670 -18.75 8.96 16.87
C TYR A 670 -20.05 9.12 16.07
N SER A 671 -20.08 8.65 14.83
CA SER A 671 -21.33 8.54 14.07
C SER A 671 -22.12 7.33 14.53
N VAL A 672 -23.42 7.47 14.79
CA VAL A 672 -24.25 6.39 15.34
C VAL A 672 -25.21 5.87 14.28
N VAL A 673 -25.32 4.54 14.17
CA VAL A 673 -26.16 3.87 13.17
C VAL A 673 -27.62 3.85 13.62
N TYR A 674 -28.56 3.88 12.66
CA TYR A 674 -29.98 3.66 12.91
C TYR A 674 -30.23 2.30 13.59
N ALA A 675 -31.19 2.25 14.52
CA ALA A 675 -31.54 1.09 15.34
C ALA A 675 -30.44 0.61 16.31
N ALA A 676 -29.36 1.38 16.47
CA ALA A 676 -28.35 1.09 17.48
C ALA A 676 -28.90 1.37 18.90
N LYS A 677 -28.50 0.52 19.85
CA LYS A 677 -28.84 0.63 21.26
C LYS A 677 -27.79 1.47 21.98
N LEU A 678 -28.19 2.60 22.56
CA LEU A 678 -27.35 3.45 23.39
C LEU A 678 -27.35 2.90 24.83
N LYS A 679 -26.15 2.71 25.37
CA LYS A 679 -25.93 2.25 26.77
C LYS A 679 -25.68 3.41 27.73
N VAL A 680 -25.37 4.59 27.20
CA VAL A 680 -25.17 5.84 27.94
C VAL A 680 -26.33 6.80 27.69
N ALA A 681 -26.54 7.76 28.60
CA ALA A 681 -27.51 8.85 28.45
C ALA A 681 -26.83 10.17 28.04
N ASP A 682 -27.60 11.11 27.49
CA ASP A 682 -27.11 12.45 27.15
C ASP A 682 -26.69 13.20 28.42
N GLY A 683 -25.48 13.76 28.42
CA GLY A 683 -24.85 14.41 29.57
C GLY A 683 -24.23 13.47 30.61
N GLN A 684 -24.20 12.15 30.35
CA GLN A 684 -23.57 11.19 31.26
C GLN A 684 -22.04 11.25 31.16
N ASP A 685 -21.36 11.20 32.30
CA ASP A 685 -19.92 11.03 32.36
C ASP A 685 -19.55 9.56 32.07
N ALA A 686 -18.80 9.33 31.00
CA ALA A 686 -18.38 8.01 30.54
C ALA A 686 -16.91 7.76 30.90
N GLN A 687 -16.63 6.61 31.49
CA GLN A 687 -15.26 6.21 31.83
C GLN A 687 -14.53 5.63 30.61
N GLU A 688 -13.21 5.73 30.59
CA GLU A 688 -12.37 5.10 29.57
C GLU A 688 -12.69 3.60 29.43
N GLY A 689 -12.90 3.15 28.20
CA GLY A 689 -13.27 1.77 27.85
C GLY A 689 -14.76 1.44 28.00
N GLN A 690 -15.60 2.37 28.48
CA GLN A 690 -17.04 2.13 28.63
C GLN A 690 -17.75 2.02 27.28
N THR A 691 -18.63 1.02 27.14
CA THR A 691 -19.47 0.85 25.95
C THR A 691 -20.55 1.93 25.87
N LEU A 692 -20.53 2.67 24.77
CA LEU A 692 -21.46 3.75 24.46
C LEU A 692 -22.65 3.24 23.64
N VAL A 693 -22.38 2.40 22.63
CA VAL A 693 -23.36 1.95 21.62
C VAL A 693 -23.19 0.46 21.33
N GLU A 694 -24.29 -0.25 21.10
CA GLU A 694 -24.34 -1.65 20.67
C GLU A 694 -25.31 -1.81 19.47
N TRP A 695 -24.93 -2.57 18.43
CA TRP A 695 -25.82 -2.88 17.30
C TRP A 695 -25.51 -4.23 16.66
N ASP A 696 -26.44 -4.72 15.84
CA ASP A 696 -26.24 -5.91 14.99
C ASP A 696 -25.67 -5.46 13.63
N PRO A 697 -24.44 -5.86 13.25
CA PRO A 697 -23.82 -5.45 12.00
C PRO A 697 -24.37 -6.19 10.78
N TYR A 698 -25.03 -7.34 10.97
CA TYR A 698 -25.45 -8.23 9.89
C TYR A 698 -26.88 -8.01 9.43
N THR A 699 -27.67 -7.25 10.19
CA THR A 699 -29.07 -6.97 9.85
C THR A 699 -29.35 -5.48 9.94
N ASN A 700 -29.93 -4.92 8.87
CA ASN A 700 -30.61 -3.64 8.96
C ASN A 700 -32.00 -3.90 9.52
N ALA A 701 -32.35 -3.27 10.63
CA ALA A 701 -33.68 -3.34 11.22
C ALA A 701 -34.59 -2.23 10.66
N ILE A 702 -35.89 -2.50 10.55
CA ILE A 702 -36.93 -1.45 10.48
C ILE A 702 -37.72 -1.53 11.80
N LEU A 703 -37.66 -0.43 12.57
CA LEU A 703 -38.33 -0.31 13.86
C LEU A 703 -39.60 0.53 13.75
N THR A 704 -40.57 0.26 14.62
CA THR A 704 -41.75 1.11 14.81
C THR A 704 -41.38 2.39 15.58
N GLU A 705 -41.87 3.56 15.16
CA GLU A 705 -41.81 4.80 16.00
C GLU A 705 -43.07 4.99 16.87
N VAL A 706 -44.16 4.33 16.51
CA VAL A 706 -45.47 4.51 17.14
C VAL A 706 -46.07 3.15 17.44
N SER A 707 -46.83 3.06 18.52
CA SER A 707 -47.59 1.87 18.86
C SER A 707 -48.83 1.76 17.97
N GLY A 708 -49.24 0.54 17.62
CA GLY A 708 -50.43 0.31 16.80
C GLY A 708 -50.57 -1.14 16.37
N THR A 709 -51.63 -1.42 15.61
CA THR A 709 -51.90 -2.75 15.05
C THR A 709 -51.35 -2.86 13.63
N ILE A 710 -50.67 -3.97 13.32
CA ILE A 710 -50.08 -4.20 12.00
C ILE A 710 -51.14 -4.59 10.96
N ALA A 711 -51.10 -3.94 9.81
CA ALA A 711 -51.87 -4.29 8.63
C ALA A 711 -50.95 -4.45 7.41
N PHE A 712 -51.12 -5.54 6.67
CA PHE A 712 -50.32 -5.82 5.49
C PHE A 712 -50.91 -5.12 4.26
N GLY A 713 -50.04 -4.52 3.45
CA GLY A 713 -50.40 -3.87 2.19
C GLY A 713 -49.61 -4.49 1.04
N ASP A 714 -50.31 -4.99 0.02
CA ASP A 714 -49.75 -5.60 -1.18
C ASP A 714 -48.73 -6.73 -0.93
N LEU A 715 -48.89 -7.45 0.19
CA LEU A 715 -48.15 -8.67 0.54
C LEU A 715 -48.95 -9.90 0.08
N ILE A 716 -48.58 -10.45 -1.06
CA ILE A 716 -49.27 -11.56 -1.73
C ILE A 716 -48.26 -12.68 -1.90
N GLU A 717 -48.59 -13.83 -1.35
CA GLU A 717 -47.79 -15.05 -1.44
C GLU A 717 -47.57 -15.47 -2.91
N GLY A 718 -46.33 -15.85 -3.24
CA GLY A 718 -45.89 -16.24 -4.59
C GLY A 718 -45.68 -15.08 -5.57
N VAL A 719 -46.11 -13.85 -5.24
CA VAL A 719 -45.98 -12.67 -6.11
C VAL A 719 -45.07 -11.61 -5.52
N THR A 720 -45.36 -11.08 -4.34
CA THR A 720 -44.56 -10.05 -3.64
C THR A 720 -43.89 -10.59 -2.39
N MET A 721 -44.37 -11.70 -1.86
CA MET A 721 -43.84 -12.39 -0.69
C MET A 721 -43.71 -13.87 -1.03
N LYS A 722 -42.64 -14.51 -0.58
CA LYS A 722 -42.48 -15.96 -0.60
C LYS A 722 -42.39 -16.42 0.85
N GLU A 723 -43.11 -17.48 1.20
CA GLU A 723 -42.84 -18.20 2.43
C GLU A 723 -41.70 -19.18 2.16
N ASP A 724 -40.52 -18.89 2.73
CA ASP A 724 -39.43 -19.85 2.77
C ASP A 724 -39.68 -20.77 3.96
N PHE A 725 -40.11 -21.98 3.63
CA PHE A 725 -40.30 -23.07 4.58
C PHE A 725 -38.96 -23.76 4.79
N ASP A 726 -38.51 -23.78 6.04
CA ASP A 726 -37.31 -24.52 6.42
C ASP A 726 -37.72 -25.95 6.78
N GLU A 727 -37.32 -26.92 5.94
CA GLU A 727 -37.65 -28.36 6.08
C GLU A 727 -37.20 -28.95 7.42
N ILE A 728 -36.23 -28.33 8.10
CA ILE A 728 -35.66 -28.81 9.36
C ILE A 728 -36.40 -28.25 10.57
N THR A 729 -36.77 -26.98 10.55
CA THR A 729 -37.37 -26.29 11.70
C THR A 729 -38.90 -26.29 11.66
N GLY A 730 -39.48 -26.53 10.48
CA GLY A 730 -40.93 -26.51 10.27
C GLY A 730 -41.55 -25.11 10.37
N LEU A 731 -40.73 -24.05 10.49
CA LEU A 731 -41.19 -22.67 10.50
C LEU A 731 -41.16 -22.08 9.09
N SER A 732 -42.17 -21.28 8.76
CA SER A 732 -42.17 -20.44 7.57
C SER A 732 -41.67 -19.04 7.91
N THR A 733 -40.67 -18.57 7.16
CA THR A 733 -40.25 -17.17 7.19
C THR A 733 -40.78 -16.46 5.96
N LYS A 734 -41.37 -15.28 6.17
CA LYS A 734 -41.96 -14.46 5.10
C LYS A 734 -40.89 -13.55 4.53
N VAL A 735 -40.43 -13.84 3.30
CA VAL A 735 -39.38 -13.10 2.60
C VAL A 735 -39.98 -12.32 1.44
N ILE A 736 -39.66 -11.04 1.32
CA ILE A 736 -40.09 -10.23 0.18
C ILE A 736 -39.30 -10.58 -1.06
N ILE A 737 -39.99 -10.90 -2.15
CA ILE A 737 -39.37 -11.21 -3.44
C ILE A 737 -39.51 -10.04 -4.41
N SER A 738 -38.54 -9.91 -5.33
CA SER A 738 -38.63 -8.94 -6.41
C SER A 738 -39.76 -9.30 -7.37
N HIS A 739 -40.70 -8.39 -7.61
CA HIS A 739 -41.87 -8.61 -8.47
C HIS A 739 -41.92 -7.65 -9.66
N ARG A 740 -42.50 -8.12 -10.78
CA ARG A 740 -42.58 -7.36 -12.04
C ARG A 740 -43.75 -6.38 -12.11
N ASP A 741 -44.74 -6.49 -11.21
CA ASP A 741 -46.02 -5.78 -11.30
C ASP A 741 -45.94 -4.38 -10.68
N GLU A 742 -46.11 -3.31 -11.49
CA GLU A 742 -45.85 -1.91 -11.11
C GLU A 742 -46.79 -1.35 -10.03
N LYS A 743 -48.00 -1.91 -9.87
CA LYS A 743 -49.01 -1.38 -8.94
C LYS A 743 -48.90 -1.85 -7.49
N LYS A 744 -48.23 -2.98 -7.24
CA LYS A 744 -48.19 -3.62 -5.90
C LYS A 744 -46.97 -3.14 -5.10
N GLN A 745 -47.12 -2.60 -3.90
CA GLN A 745 -46.00 -2.18 -3.06
C GLN A 745 -46.05 -2.88 -1.70
N PRO A 746 -45.24 -3.92 -1.48
CA PRO A 746 -45.22 -4.61 -0.21
C PRO A 746 -44.88 -3.61 0.89
N ARG A 747 -45.82 -3.41 1.80
CA ARG A 747 -45.73 -2.42 2.89
C ARG A 747 -46.41 -2.95 4.14
N ILE A 748 -45.92 -2.51 5.28
CA ILE A 748 -46.53 -2.71 6.59
C ILE A 748 -47.09 -1.36 7.05
N SER A 749 -48.37 -1.32 7.35
CA SER A 749 -49.06 -0.13 7.85
C SER A 749 -49.42 -0.33 9.31
N LEU A 750 -49.16 0.67 10.16
CA LEU A 750 -49.63 0.70 11.54
C LEU A 750 -50.98 1.41 11.61
N LYS A 751 -51.98 0.76 12.20
CA LYS A 751 -53.30 1.32 12.44
C LYS A 751 -53.48 1.66 13.91
N ASP A 752 -54.13 2.79 14.17
CA ASP A 752 -54.56 3.18 15.52
C ASP A 752 -55.83 2.39 15.94
N GLU A 753 -56.29 2.54 17.18
CA GLU A 753 -57.51 1.93 17.71
C GLU A 753 -58.78 2.27 16.89
N LYS A 754 -58.73 3.37 16.11
CA LYS A 754 -59.79 3.81 15.18
C LYS A 754 -59.67 3.23 13.77
N GLY A 755 -58.66 2.40 13.49
CA GLY A 755 -58.42 1.78 12.19
C GLY A 755 -57.76 2.69 11.14
N GLU A 756 -57.45 3.95 11.49
CA GLU A 756 -56.72 4.88 10.63
C GLU A 756 -55.23 4.56 10.58
N THR A 757 -54.62 4.72 9.41
CA THR A 757 -53.19 4.43 9.24
C THR A 757 -52.34 5.57 9.80
N VAL A 758 -51.64 5.31 10.89
CA VAL A 758 -50.73 6.27 11.53
C VAL A 758 -49.42 6.37 10.78
N ARG A 759 -48.88 5.22 10.32
CA ARG A 759 -47.59 5.18 9.62
C ARG A 759 -47.49 4.01 8.65
N ARG A 760 -46.65 4.15 7.63
CA ARG A 760 -46.40 3.14 6.59
C ARG A 760 -44.91 2.89 6.43
N TYR A 761 -44.52 1.62 6.44
CA TYR A 761 -43.16 1.15 6.18
C TYR A 761 -43.16 0.35 4.89
N ILE A 762 -42.35 0.77 3.92
CA ILE A 762 -42.21 0.06 2.64
C ILE A 762 -41.13 -1.01 2.80
N LEU A 763 -41.39 -2.20 2.27
CA LEU A 763 -40.48 -3.33 2.39
C LEU A 763 -39.64 -3.49 1.11
N PRO A 764 -38.29 -3.47 1.18
CA PRO A 764 -37.45 -3.78 0.04
C PRO A 764 -37.43 -5.28 -0.24
N ALA A 765 -36.95 -5.67 -1.43
CA ALA A 765 -36.75 -7.08 -1.76
C ALA A 765 -35.64 -7.68 -0.89
N GLY A 766 -35.81 -8.93 -0.46
CA GLY A 766 -34.91 -9.61 0.47
C GLY A 766 -35.18 -9.32 1.96
N ALA A 767 -36.18 -8.50 2.28
CA ALA A 767 -36.57 -8.23 3.66
C ALA A 767 -37.34 -9.42 4.27
N ASN A 768 -36.97 -9.80 5.51
CA ASN A 768 -37.65 -10.81 6.31
C ASN A 768 -38.65 -10.14 7.24
N ILE A 769 -39.92 -10.53 7.15
CA ILE A 769 -40.98 -10.03 8.02
C ILE A 769 -41.02 -10.88 9.29
N ASN A 770 -40.88 -10.24 10.46
CA ASN A 770 -40.90 -10.93 11.76
C ASN A 770 -42.26 -10.89 12.47
N VAL A 771 -43.21 -10.14 11.92
CA VAL A 771 -44.53 -9.89 12.53
C VAL A 771 -45.65 -10.47 11.67
N SER A 772 -46.80 -10.74 12.28
CA SER A 772 -48.02 -11.19 11.60
C SER A 772 -49.04 -10.05 11.46
N GLU A 773 -49.96 -10.21 10.50
CA GLU A 773 -51.07 -9.26 10.33
C GLU A 773 -52.01 -9.34 11.55
N GLY A 774 -52.34 -8.20 12.13
CA GLY A 774 -53.14 -8.10 13.35
C GLY A 774 -52.33 -8.03 14.65
N ASP A 775 -51.01 -8.19 14.60
CA ASP A 775 -50.17 -8.07 15.80
C ASP A 775 -50.15 -6.64 16.35
N VAL A 776 -50.19 -6.52 17.69
CA VAL A 776 -50.07 -5.24 18.40
C VAL A 776 -48.61 -4.99 18.72
N VAL A 777 -48.03 -3.95 18.12
CA VAL A 777 -46.63 -3.55 18.32
C VAL A 777 -46.54 -2.23 19.05
N SER A 778 -45.49 -2.08 19.84
CA SER A 778 -45.16 -0.87 20.59
C SER A 778 -44.07 -0.08 19.88
N ALA A 779 -43.91 1.20 20.21
CA ALA A 779 -42.80 1.99 19.68
C ALA A 779 -41.44 1.40 20.09
N GLY A 780 -40.55 1.17 19.11
CA GLY A 780 -39.24 0.54 19.29
C GLY A 780 -39.18 -0.94 18.91
N ASP A 781 -40.32 -1.58 18.62
CA ASP A 781 -40.38 -2.98 18.23
C ASP A 781 -39.87 -3.22 16.81
N LEU A 782 -39.24 -4.38 16.63
CA LEU A 782 -38.68 -4.82 15.36
C LEU A 782 -39.75 -5.43 14.45
N ILE A 783 -40.02 -4.78 13.33
CA ILE A 783 -41.02 -5.24 12.36
C ILE A 783 -40.38 -6.14 11.30
N VAL A 784 -39.22 -5.70 10.80
CA VAL A 784 -38.58 -6.26 9.61
C VAL A 784 -37.08 -6.33 9.85
N LYS A 785 -36.51 -7.48 9.51
CA LYS A 785 -35.06 -7.63 9.39
C LYS A 785 -34.69 -7.70 7.93
N ILE A 786 -33.85 -6.79 7.50
CA ILE A 786 -33.21 -6.88 6.20
C ILE A 786 -31.84 -7.49 6.47
N PRO A 787 -31.61 -8.78 6.18
CA PRO A 787 -30.26 -9.31 6.19
C PRO A 787 -29.44 -8.41 5.26
N ARG A 788 -28.39 -7.78 5.79
CA ARG A 788 -27.38 -7.24 4.89
C ARG A 788 -26.86 -8.48 4.18
N GLU A 789 -27.04 -8.53 2.86
CA GLU A 789 -26.10 -9.30 2.05
C GLU A 789 -24.75 -8.69 2.43
N SER A 790 -24.05 -9.32 3.37
CA SER A 790 -22.73 -8.90 3.82
C SER A 790 -21.96 -8.69 2.55
N ALA A 791 -21.73 -7.43 2.20
CA ALA A 791 -21.58 -6.99 0.82
C ALA A 791 -20.37 -7.71 0.22
N LYS A 792 -20.55 -8.93 -0.34
CA LYS A 792 -19.51 -9.98 -0.41
C LYS A 792 -18.18 -9.54 0.20
N SER A 793 -18.16 -9.43 1.54
CA SER A 793 -17.03 -8.92 2.32
C SER A 793 -16.21 -7.80 1.66
N LYS A 794 -16.79 -6.65 1.24
CA LYS A 794 -16.14 -5.48 0.58
C LYS A 794 -14.75 -5.86 0.07
N ASP A 795 -14.76 -6.71 -0.96
CA ASP A 795 -13.76 -7.76 -1.17
C ASP A 795 -12.34 -7.30 -0.83
N ILE A 796 -11.80 -7.68 0.33
CA ILE A 796 -10.37 -7.56 0.63
C ILE A 796 -9.57 -8.24 -0.50
N THR A 797 -10.17 -9.22 -1.20
CA THR A 797 -9.57 -9.90 -2.36
C THR A 797 -9.71 -9.15 -3.70
N GLY A 798 -10.49 -8.07 -3.72
CA GLY A 798 -10.63 -7.15 -4.85
C GLY A 798 -9.45 -6.17 -5.01
N GLY A 799 -8.50 -6.15 -4.05
CA GLY A 799 -7.39 -5.18 -3.94
C GLY A 799 -6.93 -4.54 -5.25
N LEU A 800 -6.15 -5.26 -6.06
CA LEU A 800 -5.65 -4.73 -7.33
C LEU A 800 -6.75 -4.48 -8.39
N PRO A 801 -7.75 -5.37 -8.61
CA PRO A 801 -8.89 -5.08 -9.49
C PRO A 801 -9.60 -3.76 -9.21
N ARG A 802 -9.81 -3.40 -7.93
CA ARG A 802 -10.45 -2.15 -7.52
C ARG A 802 -9.59 -0.94 -7.87
N VAL A 803 -8.30 -1.00 -7.56
CA VAL A 803 -7.33 0.05 -7.98
C VAL A 803 -7.32 0.22 -9.50
N ALA A 804 -7.35 -0.89 -10.25
CA ALA A 804 -7.43 -0.84 -11.70
C ALA A 804 -8.76 -0.28 -12.22
N GLU A 805 -9.88 -0.55 -11.54
CA GLU A 805 -11.20 0.02 -11.86
C GLU A 805 -11.19 1.55 -11.71
N LEU A 806 -10.64 2.06 -10.60
CA LEU A 806 -10.49 3.48 -10.29
C LEU A 806 -9.61 4.18 -11.33
N PHE A 807 -8.42 3.66 -11.62
CA PHE A 807 -7.52 4.25 -12.63
C PHE A 807 -8.04 4.13 -14.06
N GLU A 808 -8.86 3.14 -14.38
CA GLU A 808 -9.54 3.06 -15.69
C GLU A 808 -10.82 3.91 -15.74
N ALA A 809 -11.16 4.62 -14.67
CA ALA A 809 -12.37 5.44 -14.53
C ALA A 809 -13.63 4.68 -14.98
N ARG A 810 -13.72 3.39 -14.63
CA ARG A 810 -14.86 2.55 -14.99
C ARG A 810 -16.05 2.90 -14.11
N LYS A 811 -17.24 2.76 -14.69
CA LYS A 811 -18.49 2.86 -13.91
C LYS A 811 -18.65 1.58 -13.08
N PRO A 812 -18.87 1.71 -11.76
CA PRO A 812 -19.17 0.56 -10.91
C PRO A 812 -20.38 -0.21 -11.41
N HIS A 813 -20.37 -1.54 -11.25
CA HIS A 813 -21.52 -2.38 -11.59
C HIS A 813 -22.76 -2.03 -10.74
N GLU A 814 -22.54 -1.76 -9.45
CA GLU A 814 -23.54 -1.20 -8.55
C GLU A 814 -23.09 0.21 -8.13
N GLN A 815 -23.48 1.20 -8.92
CA GLN A 815 -23.19 2.60 -8.63
C GLN A 815 -24.18 3.17 -7.63
N ALA A 816 -23.74 4.01 -6.69
CA ALA A 816 -24.65 4.84 -5.90
C ALA A 816 -25.15 6.04 -6.73
N THR A 817 -26.41 6.40 -6.55
CA THR A 817 -26.97 7.64 -7.10
C THR A 817 -26.73 8.76 -6.10
N ILE A 818 -25.95 9.76 -6.49
CA ILE A 818 -25.63 10.94 -5.67
C ILE A 818 -26.53 12.13 -6.06
N THR A 819 -26.85 12.98 -5.08
CA THR A 819 -27.62 14.21 -5.34
C THR A 819 -26.74 15.31 -5.95
N GLU A 820 -27.32 16.09 -6.86
CA GLU A 820 -26.68 17.25 -7.50
C GLU A 820 -26.87 18.54 -6.70
N ILE A 821 -27.92 18.61 -5.89
CA ILE A 821 -28.29 19.79 -5.10
C ILE A 821 -28.45 19.43 -3.62
N SER A 822 -28.19 20.41 -2.76
CA SER A 822 -28.56 20.33 -1.34
C SER A 822 -30.02 20.71 -1.19
N GLY A 823 -30.78 19.95 -0.39
CA GLY A 823 -32.20 20.20 -0.22
C GLY A 823 -32.94 19.14 0.57
N THR A 824 -34.27 19.23 0.57
CA THR A 824 -35.15 18.30 1.28
C THR A 824 -35.63 17.19 0.35
N VAL A 825 -35.53 15.94 0.80
CA VAL A 825 -35.95 14.77 0.03
C VAL A 825 -37.48 14.63 0.02
N LYS A 826 -38.07 14.50 -1.17
CA LYS A 826 -39.46 14.12 -1.42
C LYS A 826 -39.51 12.87 -2.29
N PHE A 827 -40.45 11.96 -2.04
CA PHE A 827 -40.63 10.83 -2.96
C PHE A 827 -41.66 11.16 -4.02
N GLY A 828 -41.26 11.00 -5.28
CA GLY A 828 -42.16 11.09 -6.43
C GLY A 828 -42.85 9.76 -6.72
N GLY A 829 -43.64 9.74 -7.81
CA GLY A 829 -44.24 8.52 -8.35
C GLY A 829 -43.23 7.56 -8.99
N PHE A 830 -43.74 6.53 -9.68
CA PHE A 830 -42.91 5.58 -10.40
C PHE A 830 -42.95 5.86 -11.89
N VAL A 831 -41.79 5.74 -12.55
CA VAL A 831 -41.67 5.90 -14.01
C VAL A 831 -40.87 4.72 -14.55
N LYS A 832 -41.51 3.92 -15.41
CA LYS A 832 -40.88 2.75 -16.08
C LYS A 832 -40.16 1.79 -15.11
N GLY A 833 -40.83 1.39 -14.03
CA GLY A 833 -40.25 0.50 -13.02
C GLY A 833 -39.13 1.08 -12.14
N MET A 834 -38.85 2.39 -12.22
CA MET A 834 -37.92 3.11 -11.33
C MET A 834 -38.69 4.04 -10.38
N ARG A 835 -38.23 4.13 -9.14
CA ARG A 835 -38.76 5.05 -8.13
C ARG A 835 -38.13 6.42 -8.32
N LYS A 836 -38.97 7.46 -8.34
CA LYS A 836 -38.52 8.83 -8.43
C LYS A 836 -38.26 9.39 -7.03
N VAL A 837 -37.06 9.89 -6.80
CA VAL A 837 -36.68 10.66 -5.61
C VAL A 837 -36.46 12.10 -6.07
N ILE A 838 -37.19 13.04 -5.50
CA ILE A 838 -37.12 14.46 -5.85
C ILE A 838 -36.42 15.17 -4.71
N ILE A 839 -35.42 15.98 -5.02
CA ILE A 839 -34.76 16.84 -4.03
C ILE A 839 -35.17 18.26 -4.33
N VAL A 840 -35.69 18.95 -3.32
CA VAL A 840 -36.15 20.33 -3.42
C VAL A 840 -35.13 21.21 -2.74
N GLY A 841 -34.42 22.02 -3.53
CA GLY A 841 -33.42 22.96 -3.02
C GLY A 841 -34.05 24.14 -2.28
N GLU A 842 -33.23 24.88 -1.54
CA GLU A 842 -33.67 26.09 -0.80
C GLU A 842 -34.24 27.18 -1.74
N SER A 843 -33.74 27.22 -2.98
CA SER A 843 -34.19 28.13 -4.04
C SER A 843 -35.53 27.74 -4.67
N GLY A 844 -36.07 26.56 -4.35
CA GLY A 844 -37.29 26.00 -4.95
C GLY A 844 -37.07 25.15 -6.20
N ASP A 845 -35.82 24.95 -6.64
CA ASP A 845 -35.48 24.07 -7.75
C ASP A 845 -35.69 22.58 -7.36
N GLU A 846 -36.37 21.82 -8.22
CA GLU A 846 -36.63 20.39 -8.01
C GLU A 846 -35.77 19.54 -8.96
N PHE A 847 -34.94 18.66 -8.40
CA PHE A 847 -34.15 17.69 -9.17
C PHE A 847 -34.66 16.27 -8.96
N GLU A 848 -34.80 15.52 -10.06
CA GLU A 848 -35.42 14.20 -10.07
C GLU A 848 -34.39 13.09 -10.31
N TYR A 849 -34.30 12.15 -9.37
CA TYR A 849 -33.43 10.99 -9.42
C TYR A 849 -34.25 9.71 -9.58
N LEU A 850 -33.82 8.83 -10.49
CA LEU A 850 -34.48 7.54 -10.74
C LEU A 850 -33.68 6.41 -10.09
N ILE A 851 -34.28 5.74 -9.11
CA ILE A 851 -33.69 4.62 -8.38
C ILE A 851 -34.38 3.31 -8.80
N PRO A 852 -33.63 2.24 -9.17
CA PRO A 852 -34.22 0.95 -9.51
C PRO A 852 -35.09 0.39 -8.36
N ARG A 853 -36.25 -0.16 -8.71
CA ARG A 853 -37.17 -0.74 -7.73
C ARG A 853 -36.57 -1.98 -7.06
N GLY A 854 -36.79 -2.10 -5.75
CA GLY A 854 -36.28 -3.22 -4.94
C GLY A 854 -34.91 -2.96 -4.31
N LYS A 855 -34.19 -1.92 -4.74
CA LYS A 855 -32.98 -1.45 -4.06
C LYS A 855 -33.34 -0.64 -2.81
N HIS A 856 -32.53 -0.78 -1.77
CA HIS A 856 -32.67 -0.04 -0.52
C HIS A 856 -32.22 1.41 -0.71
N ILE A 857 -33.04 2.35 -0.24
CA ILE A 857 -32.78 3.80 -0.29
C ILE A 857 -32.34 4.21 1.11
N ASN A 858 -31.27 5.01 1.18
CA ASN A 858 -30.69 5.39 2.45
C ASN A 858 -31.38 6.56 3.15
N VAL A 859 -32.06 7.38 2.37
CA VAL A 859 -32.72 8.61 2.79
C VAL A 859 -34.23 8.42 2.96
N HIS A 860 -34.83 9.14 3.89
CA HIS A 860 -36.27 9.18 4.14
C HIS A 860 -36.91 10.47 3.61
N GLU A 861 -38.23 10.48 3.53
CA GLU A 861 -38.97 11.67 3.14
C GLU A 861 -38.87 12.74 4.22
N GLY A 862 -38.47 13.95 3.83
CA GLY A 862 -38.20 15.06 4.74
C GLY A 862 -36.76 15.14 5.25
N ASP A 863 -35.89 14.18 4.93
CA ASP A 863 -34.46 14.28 5.26
C ASP A 863 -33.81 15.43 4.49
N GLN A 864 -32.89 16.15 5.15
CA GLN A 864 -32.02 17.11 4.49
C GLN A 864 -30.77 16.40 4.00
N VAL A 865 -30.48 16.57 2.71
CA VAL A 865 -29.31 16.01 2.05
C VAL A 865 -28.44 17.11 1.47
N VAL A 866 -27.13 16.87 1.45
CA VAL A 866 -26.15 17.79 0.87
C VAL A 866 -25.77 17.33 -0.53
N ALA A 867 -25.48 18.27 -1.45
CA ALA A 867 -24.95 17.96 -2.76
C ALA A 867 -23.78 16.95 -2.68
N GLY A 868 -23.83 15.89 -3.48
CA GLY A 868 -22.88 14.77 -3.47
C GLY A 868 -23.24 13.59 -2.56
N GLU A 869 -24.25 13.72 -1.68
CA GLU A 869 -24.66 12.64 -0.77
C GLU A 869 -25.33 11.48 -1.51
N ALA A 870 -25.00 10.24 -1.12
CA ALA A 870 -25.48 9.02 -1.76
C ALA A 870 -26.91 8.65 -1.28
N LEU A 871 -27.86 8.64 -2.22
CA LEU A 871 -29.27 8.34 -1.95
C LEU A 871 -29.54 6.84 -1.81
N MET A 872 -28.66 6.00 -2.36
CA MET A 872 -28.76 4.54 -2.31
C MET A 872 -27.39 3.90 -2.07
N ASP A 873 -27.41 2.68 -1.54
CA ASP A 873 -26.20 1.89 -1.33
C ASP A 873 -25.53 1.56 -2.67
N GLY A 874 -24.20 1.72 -2.72
CA GLY A 874 -23.39 1.46 -3.90
C GLY A 874 -22.07 2.22 -3.87
N ALA A 875 -21.18 1.93 -4.82
CA ALA A 875 -19.94 2.69 -4.96
C ALA A 875 -20.21 3.99 -5.74
N SER A 876 -19.68 5.12 -5.27
CA SER A 876 -19.84 6.39 -5.97
C SER A 876 -19.16 6.36 -7.34
N ASN A 877 -19.86 6.85 -8.37
CA ASN A 877 -19.33 6.91 -9.73
C ASN A 877 -18.43 8.16 -9.89
N PRO A 878 -17.13 8.00 -10.24
CA PRO A 878 -16.21 9.12 -10.42
C PRO A 878 -16.69 10.18 -11.43
N HIS A 879 -17.43 9.78 -12.46
CA HIS A 879 -17.95 10.71 -13.47
C HIS A 879 -19.06 11.61 -12.94
N ASP A 880 -19.88 11.11 -12.01
CA ASP A 880 -20.94 11.91 -11.41
C ASP A 880 -20.35 12.87 -10.36
N ILE A 881 -19.32 12.43 -9.62
CA ILE A 881 -18.57 13.30 -8.70
C ILE A 881 -17.98 14.51 -9.46
N LEU A 882 -17.33 14.28 -10.61
CA LEU A 882 -16.78 15.37 -11.43
C LEU A 882 -17.84 16.38 -11.89
N ARG A 883 -19.01 15.88 -12.29
CA ARG A 883 -20.11 16.73 -12.80
C ARG A 883 -20.70 17.59 -11.68
N ILE A 884 -20.80 17.05 -10.47
CA ILE A 884 -21.55 17.64 -9.37
C ILE A 884 -20.65 18.44 -8.42
N LEU A 885 -19.62 17.79 -7.89
CA LEU A 885 -18.72 18.36 -6.88
C LEU A 885 -17.51 19.06 -7.49
N GLY A 886 -17.27 18.85 -8.79
CA GLY A 886 -16.17 19.46 -9.52
C GLY A 886 -14.88 18.64 -9.47
N GLU A 887 -13.80 19.25 -9.99
CA GLU A 887 -12.53 18.57 -10.18
C GLU A 887 -11.79 18.32 -8.86
N ASP A 888 -11.73 19.31 -7.98
CA ASP A 888 -10.94 19.24 -6.73
C ASP A 888 -11.44 18.11 -5.81
N GLU A 889 -12.77 17.97 -5.68
CA GLU A 889 -13.38 16.90 -4.89
C GLU A 889 -13.22 15.52 -5.54
N LEU A 890 -13.31 15.42 -6.88
CA LEU A 890 -13.00 14.16 -7.55
C LEU A 890 -11.55 13.73 -7.31
N GLN A 891 -10.60 14.68 -7.39
CA GLN A 891 -9.20 14.38 -7.20
C GLN A 891 -8.94 13.86 -5.78
N LYS A 892 -9.49 14.53 -4.75
CA LYS A 892 -9.41 14.07 -3.36
C LYS A 892 -10.01 12.67 -3.18
N TYR A 893 -11.20 12.43 -3.75
CA TYR A 893 -11.87 11.13 -3.69
C TYR A 893 -11.00 10.01 -4.30
N LEU A 894 -10.44 10.22 -5.49
CA LEU A 894 -9.59 9.21 -6.14
C LEU A 894 -8.30 8.93 -5.35
N VAL A 895 -7.68 9.96 -4.78
CA VAL A 895 -6.47 9.78 -3.96
C VAL A 895 -6.81 8.98 -2.70
N ASN A 896 -7.87 9.35 -1.98
CA ASN A 896 -8.27 8.68 -0.74
C ASN A 896 -8.70 7.22 -0.99
N GLU A 897 -9.57 6.94 -1.95
CA GLU A 897 -10.02 5.56 -2.26
C GLU A 897 -8.87 4.64 -2.66
N VAL A 898 -7.92 5.12 -3.46
CA VAL A 898 -6.75 4.30 -3.83
C VAL A 898 -5.86 4.08 -2.61
N GLN A 899 -5.64 5.13 -1.80
CA GLN A 899 -4.81 5.06 -0.60
C GLN A 899 -5.40 4.08 0.44
N GLU A 900 -6.71 4.09 0.65
CA GLU A 900 -7.42 3.15 1.51
C GLU A 900 -7.14 1.70 1.11
N VAL A 901 -7.22 1.38 -0.18
CA VAL A 901 -6.97 0.00 -0.65
C VAL A 901 -5.53 -0.45 -0.38
N TYR A 902 -4.53 0.42 -0.56
CA TYR A 902 -3.14 0.08 -0.23
C TYR A 902 -2.91 -0.03 1.29
N ARG A 903 -3.50 0.87 2.08
CA ARG A 903 -3.35 0.92 3.54
C ARG A 903 -4.04 -0.26 4.24
N LEU A 904 -5.22 -0.67 3.78
CA LEU A 904 -5.91 -1.88 4.26
C LEU A 904 -5.05 -3.14 4.07
N GLN A 905 -4.15 -3.14 3.09
CA GLN A 905 -3.19 -4.21 2.85
C GLN A 905 -1.84 -4.00 3.56
N GLY A 906 -1.72 -2.97 4.41
CA GLY A 906 -0.51 -2.63 5.14
C GLY A 906 0.64 -2.15 4.26
N VAL A 907 0.33 -1.54 3.11
CA VAL A 907 1.30 -0.92 2.21
C VAL A 907 1.20 0.60 2.35
N GLN A 908 2.33 1.25 2.62
CA GLN A 908 2.40 2.69 2.76
C GLN A 908 2.94 3.33 1.47
N ILE A 909 2.15 4.21 0.87
CA ILE A 909 2.50 5.01 -0.29
C ILE A 909 2.25 6.47 0.06
N ASN A 910 3.14 7.38 -0.36
CA ASN A 910 2.88 8.82 -0.24
C ASN A 910 1.88 9.29 -1.31
N ASP A 911 0.90 10.09 -0.90
CA ASP A 911 -0.18 10.60 -1.73
C ASP A 911 0.32 11.28 -3.03
N LYS A 912 1.55 11.83 -3.05
CA LYS A 912 2.13 12.53 -4.22
C LYS A 912 2.19 11.65 -5.45
N HIS A 913 2.44 10.36 -5.26
CA HIS A 913 2.52 9.40 -6.36
C HIS A 913 1.16 9.20 -7.00
N ILE A 914 0.09 9.09 -6.20
CA ILE A 914 -1.27 8.92 -6.69
C ILE A 914 -1.76 10.21 -7.35
N GLU A 915 -1.45 11.37 -6.76
CA GLU A 915 -1.75 12.70 -7.32
C GLU A 915 -1.19 12.89 -8.74
N VAL A 916 0.05 12.44 -8.99
CA VAL A 916 0.66 12.52 -10.32
C VAL A 916 -0.14 11.74 -11.37
N ILE A 917 -0.67 10.56 -11.01
CA ILE A 917 -1.51 9.76 -11.91
C ILE A 917 -2.88 10.41 -12.11
N VAL A 918 -3.52 10.87 -11.03
CA VAL A 918 -4.84 11.51 -11.07
C VAL A 918 -4.80 12.78 -11.92
N ARG A 919 -3.74 13.59 -11.81
CA ARG A 919 -3.51 14.75 -12.69
C ARG A 919 -3.48 14.36 -14.17
N GLN A 920 -2.87 13.23 -14.52
CA GLN A 920 -2.85 12.75 -15.91
C GLN A 920 -4.20 12.20 -16.39
N MET A 921 -5.04 11.71 -15.49
CA MET A 921 -6.41 11.28 -15.84
C MET A 921 -7.32 12.48 -16.18
N LEU A 922 -7.07 13.64 -15.55
CA LEU A 922 -7.81 14.90 -15.74
C LEU A 922 -7.09 15.90 -16.66
N ARG A 923 -6.18 15.43 -17.51
CA ARG A 923 -5.38 16.26 -18.44
C ARG A 923 -6.23 16.92 -19.53
N HIS A 924 -7.41 16.37 -19.83
CA HIS A 924 -8.23 16.76 -20.98
C HIS A 924 -9.51 17.49 -20.54
N LEU A 925 -9.99 18.33 -21.43
CA LEU A 925 -11.28 19.01 -21.33
C LEU A 925 -12.01 18.92 -22.67
N VAL A 926 -13.33 19.06 -22.62
CA VAL A 926 -14.18 19.18 -23.80
C VAL A 926 -14.67 20.61 -23.90
N ILE A 927 -14.57 21.19 -25.09
CA ILE A 927 -14.96 22.58 -25.35
C ILE A 927 -16.49 22.67 -25.36
N GLU A 928 -17.05 23.54 -24.52
CA GLU A 928 -18.49 23.85 -24.48
C GLU A 928 -18.81 25.06 -25.33
N ASP A 929 -17.94 26.07 -25.30
CA ASP A 929 -18.06 27.31 -26.08
C ASP A 929 -16.68 27.65 -26.64
N SER A 930 -16.58 27.80 -27.95
CA SER A 930 -15.33 28.15 -28.63
C SER A 930 -14.91 29.60 -28.40
N GLY A 931 -15.83 30.48 -28.01
CA GLY A 931 -15.56 31.92 -27.97
C GLY A 931 -14.98 32.41 -29.30
N ASP A 932 -13.88 33.18 -29.23
CA ASP A 932 -13.11 33.66 -30.38
C ASP A 932 -11.81 32.83 -30.63
N THR A 933 -11.72 31.63 -30.07
CA THR A 933 -10.60 30.70 -30.32
C THR A 933 -10.83 29.85 -31.57
N GLU A 934 -9.80 29.12 -32.02
CA GLU A 934 -9.90 28.20 -33.17
C GLU A 934 -10.52 26.83 -32.80
N PHE A 935 -10.95 26.64 -31.54
CA PHE A 935 -11.49 25.36 -31.08
C PHE A 935 -12.89 25.07 -31.62
N LEU A 936 -13.19 23.79 -31.80
CA LEU A 936 -14.53 23.32 -32.15
C LEU A 936 -15.31 22.92 -30.89
N VAL A 937 -16.61 23.23 -30.85
CA VAL A 937 -17.49 22.77 -29.76
C VAL A 937 -17.57 21.25 -29.77
N GLY A 938 -17.38 20.63 -28.61
CA GLY A 938 -17.28 19.18 -28.46
C GLY A 938 -15.89 18.59 -28.74
N GLU A 939 -14.92 19.40 -29.17
CA GLU A 939 -13.54 18.95 -29.34
C GLU A 939 -12.89 18.68 -27.99
N GLN A 940 -12.14 17.57 -27.92
CA GLN A 940 -11.37 17.21 -26.73
C GLN A 940 -9.94 17.72 -26.90
N VAL A 941 -9.55 18.67 -26.05
CA VAL A 941 -8.21 19.27 -26.07
C VAL A 941 -7.52 19.09 -24.72
N THR A 942 -6.18 19.18 -24.71
CA THR A 942 -5.42 19.16 -23.46
C THR A 942 -5.54 20.52 -22.76
N LYS A 943 -5.59 20.52 -21.41
CA LYS A 943 -5.63 21.75 -20.59
C LYS A 943 -4.52 22.74 -20.95
N LYS A 944 -3.34 22.24 -21.31
CA LYS A 944 -2.21 23.06 -21.74
C LYS A 944 -2.52 23.87 -22.98
N VAL A 945 -3.01 23.23 -24.04
CA VAL A 945 -3.33 23.89 -25.31
C VAL A 945 -4.48 24.88 -25.13
N PHE A 946 -5.50 24.49 -24.38
CA PHE A 946 -6.63 25.37 -24.02
C PHE A 946 -6.20 26.62 -23.25
N ASN A 947 -5.39 26.46 -22.21
CA ASN A 947 -4.93 27.58 -21.39
C ASN A 947 -4.05 28.55 -22.19
N LEU A 948 -3.18 28.04 -23.05
CA LEU A 948 -2.34 28.90 -23.91
C LEU A 948 -3.19 29.70 -24.91
N ALA A 949 -4.12 29.03 -25.61
CA ALA A 949 -5.01 29.70 -26.55
C ALA A 949 -5.88 30.76 -25.86
N ASN A 950 -6.43 30.45 -24.69
CA ASN A 950 -7.21 31.41 -23.91
C ASN A 950 -6.36 32.60 -23.41
N GLN A 951 -5.13 32.35 -22.96
CA GLN A 951 -4.23 33.44 -22.56
C GLN A 951 -3.91 34.39 -23.73
N GLU A 952 -3.74 33.88 -24.95
CA GLU A 952 -3.53 34.71 -26.15
C GLU A 952 -4.78 35.52 -26.51
N VAL A 953 -5.96 34.89 -26.47
CA VAL A 953 -7.24 35.56 -26.76
C VAL A 953 -7.56 36.63 -25.72
N ILE A 954 -7.29 36.37 -24.43
CA ILE A 954 -7.44 37.34 -23.33
C ILE A 954 -6.49 38.53 -23.52
N LYS A 955 -5.21 38.28 -23.88
CA LYS A 955 -4.25 39.35 -24.21
C LYS A 955 -4.76 40.24 -25.35
N ASN A 956 -5.43 39.63 -26.32
CA ASN A 956 -6.06 40.33 -27.44
C ASN A 956 -7.45 40.91 -27.12
N LYS A 957 -7.88 40.90 -25.85
CA LYS A 957 -9.20 41.39 -25.36
C LYS A 957 -10.42 40.76 -26.07
N LYS A 958 -10.28 39.52 -26.52
CA LYS A 958 -11.33 38.73 -27.17
C LYS A 958 -12.00 37.77 -26.16
N LYS A 959 -13.11 37.14 -26.56
CA LYS A 959 -13.83 36.20 -25.69
C LYS A 959 -13.09 34.86 -25.61
N PRO A 960 -12.67 34.42 -24.41
CA PRO A 960 -12.02 33.12 -24.24
C PRO A 960 -13.02 31.97 -24.43
N ALA A 961 -12.51 30.80 -24.81
CA ALA A 961 -13.28 29.57 -24.86
C ALA A 961 -13.61 29.05 -23.44
N LYS A 962 -14.74 28.35 -23.31
CA LYS A 962 -15.13 27.62 -22.10
C LYS A 962 -15.08 26.12 -22.37
N GLY A 963 -14.62 25.34 -21.40
CA GLY A 963 -14.63 23.89 -21.51
C GLY A 963 -14.80 23.22 -20.16
N ALA A 964 -15.37 22.03 -20.17
CA ALA A 964 -15.59 21.19 -19.00
C ALA A 964 -14.50 20.12 -18.93
N ALA A 965 -13.96 19.88 -17.72
CA ALA A 965 -12.99 18.83 -17.50
C ALA A 965 -13.60 17.44 -17.78
N VAL A 966 -12.81 16.52 -18.32
CA VAL A 966 -13.24 15.15 -18.58
C VAL A 966 -12.30 14.16 -17.93
N LEU A 967 -12.87 13.24 -17.16
CA LEU A 967 -12.15 12.12 -16.57
C LEU A 967 -11.92 11.02 -17.60
N LEU A 968 -10.66 10.74 -17.93
CA LEU A 968 -10.28 9.64 -18.81
C LEU A 968 -9.51 8.58 -18.02
N GLY A 969 -9.89 7.32 -18.21
CA GLY A 969 -9.10 6.19 -17.71
C GLY A 969 -7.71 6.16 -18.33
N ILE A 970 -6.73 5.60 -17.61
CA ILE A 970 -5.33 5.57 -18.01
C ILE A 970 -5.09 4.97 -19.41
N THR A 971 -5.85 3.95 -19.83
CA THR A 971 -5.73 3.38 -21.18
C THR A 971 -6.17 4.36 -22.27
N LYS A 972 -7.22 5.15 -22.03
CA LYS A 972 -7.67 6.17 -23.00
C LYS A 972 -6.75 7.38 -22.99
N SER A 973 -6.34 7.84 -21.81
CA SER A 973 -5.44 9.01 -21.67
C SER A 973 -4.10 8.78 -22.37
N SER A 974 -3.50 7.58 -22.25
CA SER A 974 -2.25 7.22 -22.95
C SER A 974 -2.35 7.18 -24.47
N LEU A 975 -3.52 6.81 -25.03
CA LEU A 975 -3.74 6.81 -26.48
C LEU A 975 -3.91 8.23 -27.06
N SER A 976 -4.37 9.17 -26.24
CA SER A 976 -4.56 10.59 -26.59
C SER A 976 -3.32 11.45 -26.39
N THR A 977 -2.14 10.84 -26.24
CA THR A 977 -0.88 11.57 -26.09
C THR A 977 -0.49 12.36 -27.34
N GLU A 978 0.25 13.45 -27.17
CA GLU A 978 0.71 14.28 -28.29
C GLU A 978 1.66 13.51 -29.21
N SER A 979 2.56 12.72 -28.60
CA SER A 979 3.50 11.84 -29.30
C SER A 979 2.82 10.59 -29.84
N PHE A 980 2.81 10.46 -31.16
CA PHE A 980 2.25 9.26 -31.78
C PHE A 980 3.19 8.07 -31.70
N ILE A 981 4.50 8.30 -31.54
CA ILE A 981 5.50 7.22 -31.38
C ILE A 981 5.26 6.51 -30.04
N SER A 982 5.02 7.29 -28.97
CA SER A 982 4.66 6.75 -27.65
C SER A 982 3.32 6.02 -27.71
N ALA A 983 2.27 6.63 -28.27
CA ALA A 983 0.96 6.00 -28.41
C ALA A 983 1.01 4.70 -29.23
N ALA A 984 1.74 4.67 -30.34
CA ALA A 984 1.90 3.49 -31.20
C ALA A 984 2.61 2.32 -30.49
N SER A 985 3.54 2.63 -29.56
CA SER A 985 4.22 1.63 -28.73
C SER A 985 3.30 0.99 -27.66
N PHE A 986 2.26 1.73 -27.27
CA PHE A 986 1.30 1.32 -26.26
C PHE A 986 0.35 0.25 -26.78
N GLN A 987 -0.76 0.59 -27.46
CA GLN A 987 -1.76 -0.36 -27.97
C GLN A 987 -2.40 0.18 -29.26
N GLU A 988 -3.14 -0.68 -29.97
CA GLU A 988 -3.84 -0.31 -31.21
C GLU A 988 -2.93 0.36 -32.26
N THR A 989 -1.67 -0.09 -32.36
CA THR A 989 -0.62 0.52 -33.19
C THR A 989 -1.09 0.83 -34.62
N THR A 990 -1.89 -0.04 -35.24
CA THR A 990 -2.42 0.19 -36.59
C THR A 990 -3.41 1.35 -36.67
N ARG A 991 -4.26 1.52 -35.66
CA ARG A 991 -5.24 2.61 -35.59
C ARG A 991 -4.52 3.95 -35.44
N VAL A 992 -3.60 4.04 -34.48
CA VAL A 992 -2.79 5.24 -34.22
C VAL A 992 -2.03 5.66 -35.48
N LEU A 993 -1.31 4.73 -36.14
CA LEU A 993 -0.55 5.06 -37.34
C LEU A 993 -1.44 5.48 -38.52
N THR A 994 -2.65 4.92 -38.63
CA THR A 994 -3.60 5.31 -39.69
C THR A 994 -4.07 6.76 -39.47
N GLU A 995 -4.46 7.11 -38.25
CA GLU A 995 -4.92 8.46 -37.89
C GLU A 995 -3.82 9.51 -38.11
N VAL A 996 -2.58 9.19 -37.74
CA VAL A 996 -1.40 10.05 -37.98
C VAL A 996 -1.14 10.23 -39.46
N SER A 997 -1.27 9.16 -40.25
CA SER A 997 -1.04 9.22 -41.71
C SER A 997 -2.08 10.10 -42.40
N VAL A 998 -3.33 10.09 -41.91
CA VAL A 998 -4.42 10.94 -42.44
C VAL A 998 -4.24 12.40 -42.01
N SER A 999 -3.85 12.65 -40.76
CA SER A 999 -3.70 14.00 -40.20
C SER A 999 -2.36 14.68 -40.53
N GLY A 1000 -1.35 13.93 -40.97
CA GLY A 1000 -0.01 14.46 -41.22
C GLY A 1000 0.72 14.94 -39.95
N LYS A 1001 0.38 14.37 -38.78
CA LYS A 1001 0.91 14.78 -37.47
C LYS A 1001 2.43 14.64 -37.40
N ARG A 1002 3.10 15.62 -36.78
CA ARG A 1002 4.56 15.64 -36.55
C ARG A 1002 4.85 15.40 -35.07
N ASP A 1003 5.93 14.67 -34.79
CA ASP A 1003 6.40 14.39 -33.43
C ASP A 1003 7.68 15.18 -33.14
N ASN A 1004 7.70 15.87 -32.00
CA ASN A 1004 8.80 16.73 -31.59
C ASN A 1004 9.77 16.05 -30.60
N LEU A 1005 9.58 14.77 -30.27
CA LEU A 1005 10.45 13.97 -29.40
C LEU A 1005 10.67 14.61 -28.01
N VAL A 1006 9.59 15.07 -27.39
CA VAL A 1006 9.65 15.77 -26.09
C VAL A 1006 9.59 14.79 -24.91
N GLY A 1007 9.03 13.60 -25.11
CA GLY A 1007 8.86 12.58 -24.07
C GLY A 1007 10.00 11.56 -24.00
N LEU A 1008 9.96 10.70 -22.99
CA LEU A 1008 10.99 9.69 -22.73
C LEU A 1008 11.02 8.61 -23.83
N LYS A 1009 9.87 8.00 -24.13
CA LYS A 1009 9.80 6.84 -25.03
C LYS A 1009 10.18 7.13 -26.47
N GLU A 1010 9.86 8.32 -26.99
CA GLU A 1010 10.24 8.64 -28.36
C GLU A 1010 11.76 8.68 -28.49
N ASN A 1011 12.45 9.32 -27.52
CA ASN A 1011 13.90 9.39 -27.49
C ASN A 1011 14.54 8.01 -27.32
N VAL A 1012 14.01 7.15 -26.44
CA VAL A 1012 14.47 5.75 -26.32
C VAL A 1012 14.30 4.99 -27.63
N THR A 1013 13.15 5.15 -28.30
CA THR A 1013 12.83 4.47 -29.56
C THR A 1013 13.79 4.91 -30.67
N MET A 1014 14.13 6.20 -30.71
CA MET A 1014 15.04 6.82 -31.69
C MET A 1014 16.53 6.64 -31.34
N GLY A 1015 16.86 6.18 -30.13
CA GLY A 1015 18.24 6.03 -29.67
C GLY A 1015 18.92 7.36 -29.29
N ARG A 1016 18.16 8.32 -28.75
CA ARG A 1016 18.65 9.60 -28.24
C ARG A 1016 18.67 9.63 -26.71
N LEU A 1017 19.41 10.58 -26.14
CA LEU A 1017 19.34 10.90 -24.72
C LEU A 1017 17.90 11.24 -24.32
N ILE A 1018 17.45 10.73 -23.18
CA ILE A 1018 16.12 11.01 -22.66
C ILE A 1018 16.07 12.43 -22.05
N PRO A 1019 14.95 13.17 -22.17
CA PRO A 1019 14.80 14.52 -21.64
C PRO A 1019 14.57 14.56 -20.11
N ALA A 1020 15.20 13.66 -19.36
CA ALA A 1020 15.17 13.55 -17.91
C ALA A 1020 16.56 13.20 -17.36
N GLY A 1021 16.79 13.47 -16.08
CA GLY A 1021 18.08 13.29 -15.42
C GLY A 1021 19.20 14.01 -16.17
N THR A 1022 20.29 13.30 -16.43
CA THR A 1022 21.49 13.78 -17.14
C THR A 1022 21.22 14.29 -18.57
N GLY A 1023 20.14 13.83 -19.22
CA GLY A 1023 19.75 14.30 -20.56
C GLY A 1023 18.82 15.52 -20.55
N CYS A 1024 18.49 16.07 -19.39
CA CYS A 1024 17.67 17.28 -19.29
C CYS A 1024 18.42 18.51 -19.84
N ARG A 1025 17.68 19.48 -20.40
CA ARG A 1025 18.28 20.69 -21.00
C ARG A 1025 19.08 21.52 -20.01
N ALA A 1026 18.70 21.51 -18.74
CA ALA A 1026 19.39 22.21 -17.66
C ALA A 1026 20.86 21.76 -17.51
N TYR A 1027 21.16 20.50 -17.82
CA TYR A 1027 22.50 19.92 -17.74
C TYR A 1027 23.21 19.83 -19.10
N SER A 1028 22.61 20.37 -20.15
CA SER A 1028 23.18 20.37 -21.50
C SER A 1028 24.38 21.30 -21.57
N GLY A 1029 25.59 20.73 -21.70
CA GLY A 1029 26.85 21.48 -21.80
C GLY A 1029 27.93 21.02 -20.82
N ILE A 1030 27.57 20.21 -19.81
CA ILE A 1030 28.54 19.61 -18.88
C ILE A 1030 29.31 18.52 -19.64
N ARG A 1031 30.64 18.65 -19.72
CA ARG A 1031 31.55 17.62 -20.24
C ARG A 1031 32.37 17.07 -19.09
N ILE A 1032 32.48 15.76 -19.02
CA ILE A 1032 33.36 15.08 -18.06
C ILE A 1032 34.73 15.01 -18.72
N GLU A 1033 35.72 15.68 -18.13
CA GLU A 1033 37.11 15.52 -18.54
C GLU A 1033 37.65 14.18 -18.04
N GLU A 1034 38.38 13.47 -18.88
CA GLU A 1034 39.08 12.26 -18.44
C GLU A 1034 40.20 12.70 -17.50
N PRO A 1035 40.30 12.13 -16.28
CA PRO A 1035 41.51 12.31 -15.49
C PRO A 1035 42.67 11.74 -16.33
N GLU A 1036 43.63 12.59 -16.70
CA GLU A 1036 44.86 12.14 -17.33
C GLU A 1036 45.43 11.02 -16.47
N SER A 1037 45.53 9.82 -17.03
CA SER A 1037 46.21 8.72 -16.36
C SER A 1037 47.60 9.21 -16.05
N GLU A 1038 47.97 9.29 -14.76
CA GLU A 1038 49.34 9.53 -14.34
C GLU A 1038 50.23 8.45 -14.97
N SER A 1039 50.74 8.72 -16.17
CA SER A 1039 51.88 8.05 -16.72
C SER A 1039 53.03 8.49 -15.83
N THR A 1040 53.43 7.60 -14.92
CA THR A 1040 54.70 7.66 -14.22
C THR A 1040 55.81 7.63 -15.27
N GLU A 1041 56.08 8.77 -15.92
CA GLU A 1041 57.39 9.06 -16.47
C GLU A 1041 58.29 9.32 -15.26
N GLN A 1042 58.84 8.24 -14.70
CA GLN A 1042 60.08 8.33 -13.97
C GLN A 1042 61.12 8.90 -14.94
N LYS A 1043 61.34 10.23 -14.87
CA LYS A 1043 62.60 10.82 -15.29
C LYS A 1043 63.66 10.26 -14.35
N GLU A 1044 64.35 9.22 -14.80
CA GLU A 1044 65.65 8.84 -14.24
C GLU A 1044 66.58 10.06 -14.39
N GLU A 1045 66.79 10.79 -13.31
CA GLU A 1045 67.97 11.63 -13.18
C GLU A 1045 69.17 10.70 -12.99
N GLU A 1046 69.91 10.45 -14.08
CA GLU A 1046 71.27 9.92 -14.03
C GLU A 1046 72.15 10.86 -13.17
N GLN A 1047 72.33 10.52 -11.91
CA GLN A 1047 73.45 11.02 -11.12
C GLN A 1047 74.71 10.24 -11.51
N ALA A 1048 75.50 10.82 -12.40
CA ALA A 1048 76.88 10.40 -12.62
C ALA A 1048 77.71 10.65 -11.35
N PRO A 1049 78.53 9.67 -10.87
CA PRO A 1049 79.41 9.90 -9.74
C PRO A 1049 80.63 10.71 -10.21
N VAL A 1050 80.78 11.93 -9.67
CA VAL A 1050 82.01 12.70 -9.78
C VAL A 1050 83.04 12.08 -8.82
N ALA A 1051 84.04 11.42 -9.39
CA ALA A 1051 85.25 11.05 -8.68
C ALA A 1051 86.05 12.31 -8.32
N THR A 1052 86.50 12.40 -7.07
CA THR A 1052 87.61 13.25 -6.65
C THR A 1052 88.70 12.36 -6.05
N GLU A 1053 89.94 12.80 -6.26
CA GLU A 1053 91.25 12.12 -6.14
C GLU A 1053 91.48 11.20 -4.94
#